data_AF-A0A355UZZ4-F1
#
_entry.id   AF-A0A355UZZ4-F1
#
_cell.length_a   1.000
_cell.length_b   1.000
_cell.length_c   1.000
_cell.angle_alpha   90.00
_cell.angle_beta   90.00
_cell.angle_gamma   90.00
#
_symmetry.space_group_name_H-M   'P 1'
#
loop_
_entity.id
_entity.type
_entity.pdbx_description
1 polymer ?
#
loop_
_entity_poly.entity_id
_entity_poly.type
_entity_poly.pdbx_seq_one_letter_code
_entity_poly.pdbx_strand_id
1 'polypeptide(L)'
;MREKFGMEEFYLKCSYPPELFTIDYYGELIQNLKRNISFVNGFFDNSEAVISDNTLRIKLKNGGYDILQKANFTTETSKFIYSEFGREINVELCGELEQSDDDYNNMIKTALDEIPKHYEPQEKEEPVHEAPHSVVSDAENLDINEVDSDNRDVIKGRRIRDSYISISEAFASHMNENVVICADVFDMDRRELRNNKTVLTFTVTDYTGSLIVKVFEKNEDIEHIGYDRIKKGSTIMVRGKLGYDTFSNDYSIMPDSIVLTKRIQKKDTAEKKRVELHMHTSMSAMDAVTPASVIVKRAYEWGHPAVAITDHGIVQAFPEAMNTVESIDDENFKVIYGCEAYVVNDTDPVFIISEPDERSYNDEIIIFDVETTGLSPQKHRLTEIGAVKIRNMQIIDSFDTFVNPEMDIPAEITELTGIDSQKVADAPKEAEALGMFMDFCGKNPVLVAHNASFDTSFINEVKKRHNIEFDYKYIDSLAMCQSMLPELGRYKLNLVAKHLKLGKFDHHHASDDAKMLAKIYLELMNRLVKEKNLENLGQLNTITDKIDVKKLKPYHQIILVKNQTGLKNLYKLVSYSNLDYFYKKPLMPKSVLLEHHEGLIFGSACEAGELFTAIVQNRPHDEIVHLAEFYDYLEIQPVLNNEFMIRNGTADSIEELQNFNRQIVKLGEELDIPVVATCDVHFIDKKDEIFRKILMTGNGFKDAQQQPPLYFRTTDEMLEEFAYLGKEKAYEIVVENTNKIADEIEVVRPIPKGTFTPNIEGAEEDLIRITNEKAREIYGDPLPEIVEKRLNRELGSIIKHGFSVLYIIAQKLVANSEEHGYHVGSRGSVGSSFVASMAGISEVNPLMPHYVCPKCKYSEFLTDGTYGSGFDLPQKNCPKCGTDMHRDGHDIPFETFLGFDGDKAPDIDLNFSGEYQSSAHRYTEELFGRDNVFKAGTTASVAEKTAFGYVKHYLEETGQTVNNAEMTRLSIGCTGVKRT
;
A
#
# COMPACT_ATOMS: atom_id res chain seq x y z
N MET A 1 45.48 25.05 29.78
CA MET A 1 44.26 24.46 30.39
C MET A 1 44.58 23.82 31.73
N ARG A 2 45.43 22.77 31.80
CA ARG A 2 45.94 22.16 33.05
C ARG A 2 46.44 23.18 34.09
N GLU A 3 47.35 24.07 33.72
CA GLU A 3 47.88 25.11 34.63
C GLU A 3 46.89 26.24 34.94
N LYS A 4 45.85 26.45 34.12
CA LYS A 4 44.90 27.57 34.26
C LYS A 4 43.62 27.19 35.02
N PHE A 5 43.25 25.90 34.99
CA PHE A 5 41.99 25.37 35.55
C PHE A 5 42.18 24.12 36.46
N GLY A 6 43.41 23.63 36.67
CA GLY A 6 43.70 22.57 37.63
C GLY A 6 43.11 21.18 37.31
N MET A 7 42.81 20.88 36.04
CA MET A 7 42.21 19.60 35.64
C MET A 7 43.27 18.59 35.19
N GLU A 8 43.25 17.36 35.73
CA GLU A 8 44.24 16.32 35.40
C GLU A 8 44.05 15.67 34.04
N GLU A 9 42.84 15.61 33.46
CA GLU A 9 42.64 15.18 32.07
C GLU A 9 41.68 16.11 31.34
N PHE A 10 41.91 16.30 30.04
CA PHE A 10 40.98 17.01 29.16
C PHE A 10 41.05 16.41 27.75
N TYR A 11 39.90 16.32 27.09
CA TYR A 11 39.80 15.88 25.70
C TYR A 11 39.50 17.07 24.80
N LEU A 12 40.28 17.21 23.72
CA LEU A 12 40.05 18.18 22.65
C LEU A 12 39.34 17.46 21.51
N LYS A 13 38.10 17.87 21.23
CA LYS A 13 37.35 17.41 20.06
C LYS A 13 37.29 18.54 19.03
N CYS A 14 37.75 18.25 17.81
CA CYS A 14 37.59 19.15 16.67
C CYS A 14 36.22 18.88 16.03
N SER A 15 35.47 19.94 15.76
CA SER A 15 34.21 19.89 15.02
C SER A 15 34.31 20.86 13.86
N TYR A 16 34.04 20.37 12.67
CA TYR A 16 34.14 21.10 11.42
C TYR A 16 32.73 21.44 10.91
N PRO A 17 32.55 22.57 10.22
CA PRO A 17 31.29 22.88 9.58
C PRO A 17 30.84 21.78 8.61
N PRO A 18 29.54 21.43 8.55
CA PRO A 18 29.01 20.38 7.68
C PRO A 18 29.35 20.55 6.19
N GLU A 19 29.42 21.80 5.72
CA GLU A 19 29.81 22.15 4.34
C GLU A 19 31.23 21.72 3.96
N LEU A 20 32.15 21.50 4.91
CA LEU A 20 33.52 21.05 4.60
C LEU A 20 33.60 19.57 4.23
N PHE A 21 32.54 18.79 4.47
CA PHE A 21 32.52 17.38 4.10
C PHE A 21 32.19 17.23 2.61
N THR A 22 33.19 17.23 1.75
CA THR A 22 33.03 16.97 0.30
C THR A 22 33.57 15.59 -0.07
N ILE A 23 33.39 15.16 -1.32
CA ILE A 23 33.91 13.85 -1.77
C ILE A 23 35.44 13.79 -1.71
N ASP A 24 36.11 14.95 -1.76
CA ASP A 24 37.56 15.05 -1.62
C ASP A 24 38.06 14.54 -0.26
N TYR A 25 37.21 14.55 0.78
CA TYR A 25 37.53 14.03 2.12
C TYR A 25 37.48 12.50 2.23
N TYR A 26 36.97 11.79 1.20
CA TYR A 26 36.77 10.34 1.24
C TYR A 26 38.04 9.53 1.55
N GLY A 27 39.20 9.95 1.03
CA GLY A 27 40.48 9.26 1.28
C GLY A 27 40.93 9.32 2.74
N GLU A 28 40.74 10.46 3.41
CA GLU A 28 41.07 10.63 4.84
C GLU A 28 40.03 9.95 5.75
N LEU A 29 38.75 10.00 5.38
CA LEU A 29 37.67 9.30 6.05
C LEU A 29 37.98 7.80 6.21
N ILE A 30 38.41 7.12 5.14
CA ILE A 30 38.74 5.68 5.19
C ILE A 30 39.99 5.41 6.05
N GLN A 31 41.01 6.30 6.07
CA GLN A 31 42.17 6.13 6.95
C GLN A 31 41.82 6.27 8.44
N ASN A 32 40.89 7.18 8.78
CA ASN A 32 40.42 7.36 10.16
C ASN A 32 39.53 6.19 10.61
N LEU A 33 38.66 5.67 9.73
CA LEU A 33 37.84 4.50 10.02
C LEU A 33 38.68 3.23 10.17
N LYS A 34 39.74 3.03 9.38
CA LYS A 34 40.71 1.91 9.54
C LYS A 34 41.42 1.92 10.91
N ARG A 35 41.53 3.06 11.58
CA ARG A 35 42.12 3.18 12.94
C ARG A 35 41.12 2.95 14.07
N ASN A 36 39.83 3.22 13.83
CA ASN A 36 38.77 3.20 14.84
C ASN A 36 37.82 1.99 14.72
N ILE A 37 37.83 1.28 13.58
CA ILE A 37 36.96 0.14 13.27
C ILE A 37 37.83 -0.99 12.70
N SER A 38 38.10 -2.01 13.51
CA SER A 38 39.20 -2.98 13.29
C SER A 38 39.04 -3.93 12.10
N PHE A 39 37.82 -4.27 11.66
CA PHE A 39 37.58 -5.22 10.57
C PHE A 39 37.61 -4.58 9.16
N VAL A 40 37.84 -3.28 9.06
CA VAL A 40 37.75 -2.50 7.79
C VAL A 40 38.99 -2.67 6.89
N ASN A 41 40.07 -3.25 7.41
CA ASN A 41 41.35 -3.37 6.71
C ASN A 41 41.29 -4.36 5.53
N GLY A 42 41.53 -3.87 4.31
CA GLY A 42 41.61 -4.67 3.07
C GLY A 42 40.39 -4.56 2.14
N PHE A 43 39.18 -4.28 2.68
CA PHE A 43 37.95 -4.27 1.86
C PHE A 43 37.80 -3.04 0.94
N PHE A 44 38.40 -1.90 1.31
CA PHE A 44 38.24 -0.63 0.60
C PHE A 44 39.38 -0.29 -0.36
N ASP A 45 40.32 -1.20 -0.55
CA ASP A 45 41.47 -0.98 -1.43
C ASP A 45 41.00 -0.92 -2.89
N ASN A 46 41.32 0.17 -3.59
CA ASN A 46 40.80 0.50 -4.93
C ASN A 46 39.28 0.78 -5.02
N SER A 47 38.60 1.01 -3.89
CA SER A 47 37.19 1.44 -3.88
C SER A 47 37.01 2.85 -4.44
N GLU A 48 35.88 3.08 -5.10
CA GLU A 48 35.48 4.39 -5.64
C GLU A 48 34.27 4.90 -4.88
N ALA A 49 34.19 6.20 -4.59
CA ALA A 49 33.02 6.75 -3.92
C ALA A 49 32.49 8.01 -4.58
N VAL A 50 31.19 8.20 -4.46
CA VAL A 50 30.48 9.36 -4.97
C VAL A 50 29.54 9.84 -3.88
N ILE A 51 29.57 11.15 -3.60
CA ILE A 51 28.60 11.81 -2.72
C ILE A 51 27.55 12.45 -3.60
N SER A 52 26.31 11.99 -3.48
CA SER A 52 25.14 12.55 -4.16
C SER A 52 23.94 12.47 -3.21
N ASP A 53 23.12 13.52 -3.13
CA ASP A 53 21.91 13.58 -2.30
C ASP A 53 22.09 13.06 -0.88
N ASN A 54 23.15 13.58 -0.26
CA ASN A 54 23.49 13.30 1.12
C ASN A 54 23.72 11.80 1.39
N THR A 55 24.14 11.07 0.35
CA THR A 55 24.55 9.67 0.40
C THR A 55 25.95 9.55 -0.19
N LEU A 56 26.88 9.01 0.60
CA LEU A 56 28.18 8.53 0.17
C LEU A 56 28.04 7.09 -0.32
N ARG A 57 27.96 6.89 -1.64
CA ARG A 57 28.01 5.56 -2.25
C ARG A 57 29.45 5.14 -2.47
N ILE A 58 29.83 3.98 -1.96
CA ILE A 58 31.17 3.40 -2.02
C ILE A 58 31.12 2.09 -2.82
N LYS A 59 31.72 2.09 -4.00
CA LYS A 59 31.85 0.94 -4.87
C LYS A 59 33.11 0.12 -4.54
N LEU A 60 32.91 -1.05 -3.95
CA LEU A 60 33.90 -2.07 -3.63
C LEU A 60 34.34 -2.83 -4.90
N LYS A 61 35.63 -3.16 -4.98
CA LYS A 61 36.20 -3.90 -6.12
C LYS A 61 36.82 -5.26 -5.75
N ASN A 62 36.94 -5.59 -4.47
CA ASN A 62 37.64 -6.80 -4.00
C ASN A 62 36.76 -7.71 -3.10
N GLY A 63 35.43 -7.65 -3.16
CA GLY A 63 34.55 -8.42 -2.27
C GLY A 63 34.32 -7.79 -0.87
N GLY A 64 33.66 -8.51 0.04
CA GLY A 64 33.50 -8.14 1.45
C GLY A 64 32.19 -7.44 1.87
N TYR A 65 31.22 -7.30 0.95
CA TYR A 65 29.96 -6.59 1.21
C TYR A 65 29.16 -7.15 2.40
N ASP A 66 28.99 -8.47 2.47
CA ASP A 66 28.17 -9.12 3.50
C ASP A 66 28.77 -8.99 4.90
N ILE A 67 30.11 -8.93 4.99
CA ILE A 67 30.84 -8.77 6.25
C ILE A 67 30.70 -7.33 6.75
N LEU A 68 30.84 -6.35 5.86
CA LEU A 68 30.67 -4.93 6.18
C LEU A 68 29.21 -4.57 6.54
N GLN A 69 28.23 -5.23 5.92
CA GLN A 69 26.81 -5.11 6.30
C GLN A 69 26.53 -5.72 7.68
N LYS A 70 26.98 -6.96 7.94
CA LYS A 70 26.77 -7.63 9.24
C LYS A 70 27.41 -6.87 10.41
N ALA A 71 28.47 -6.11 10.15
CA ALA A 71 29.18 -5.34 11.17
C ALA A 71 28.74 -3.86 11.25
N ASN A 72 27.60 -3.48 10.65
CA ASN A 72 27.02 -2.12 10.67
C ASN A 72 27.97 -1.00 10.21
N PHE A 73 28.89 -1.30 9.27
CA PHE A 73 29.92 -0.35 8.83
C PHE A 73 29.35 0.96 8.29
N THR A 74 28.25 0.90 7.53
CA THR A 74 27.61 2.07 6.93
C THR A 74 27.04 3.02 7.99
N THR A 75 26.41 2.45 9.03
CA THR A 75 25.87 3.19 10.17
C THR A 75 26.98 3.81 11.02
N GLU A 76 28.06 3.09 11.32
CA GLU A 76 29.18 3.63 12.11
C GLU A 76 29.97 4.71 11.35
N THR A 77 30.12 4.55 10.03
CA THR A 77 30.74 5.57 9.19
C THR A 77 29.88 6.83 9.13
N SER A 78 28.56 6.70 9.03
CA SER A 78 27.63 7.84 9.10
C SER A 78 27.70 8.57 10.43
N LYS A 79 27.73 7.83 11.56
CA LYS A 79 27.91 8.41 12.91
C LYS A 79 29.26 9.11 13.06
N PHE A 80 30.34 8.55 12.53
CA PHE A 80 31.67 9.15 12.58
C PHE A 80 31.68 10.50 11.85
N ILE A 81 31.14 10.55 10.64
CA ILE A 81 31.02 11.79 9.83
C ILE A 81 30.14 12.81 10.54
N TYR A 82 29.01 12.39 11.12
CA TYR A 82 28.16 13.26 11.93
C TYR A 82 28.89 13.78 13.18
N SER A 83 29.73 12.96 13.83
CA SER A 83 30.42 13.35 15.06
C SER A 83 31.57 14.34 14.84
N GLU A 84 32.19 14.35 13.66
CA GLU A 84 33.29 15.23 13.28
C GLU A 84 32.84 16.47 12.50
N PHE A 85 31.89 16.31 11.58
CA PHE A 85 31.44 17.40 10.69
C PHE A 85 30.03 17.92 11.04
N GLY A 86 29.34 17.31 12.00
CA GLY A 86 27.92 17.61 12.27
C GLY A 86 27.00 17.25 11.09
N ARG A 87 27.52 16.53 10.09
CA ARG A 87 26.83 16.22 8.84
C ARG A 87 26.30 14.81 8.86
N GLU A 88 24.98 14.68 8.87
CA GLU A 88 24.32 13.40 8.66
C GLU A 88 24.46 13.06 7.19
N ILE A 89 25.21 12.01 6.88
CA ILE A 89 25.32 11.50 5.51
C ILE A 89 25.04 10.01 5.51
N ASN A 90 24.19 9.54 4.61
CA ASN A 90 23.98 8.12 4.43
C ASN A 90 25.20 7.49 3.76
N VAL A 91 25.52 6.24 4.06
CA VAL A 91 26.66 5.54 3.47
C VAL A 91 26.15 4.25 2.86
N GLU A 92 26.39 4.04 1.57
CA GLU A 92 25.95 2.86 0.84
C GLU A 92 27.17 2.15 0.26
N LEU A 93 27.18 0.82 0.29
CA LEU A 93 28.20 0.00 -0.37
C LEU A 93 27.60 -0.60 -1.65
N CYS A 94 28.41 -0.79 -2.70
CA CYS A 94 28.02 -1.52 -3.91
C CYS A 94 29.25 -2.22 -4.53
N GLY A 95 29.14 -3.23 -5.41
CA GLY A 95 30.33 -3.89 -6.00
C GLY A 95 30.24 -5.42 -6.12
N GLU A 96 31.37 -6.08 -6.46
CA GLU A 96 31.46 -7.54 -6.65
C GLU A 96 31.34 -8.33 -5.33
N LEU A 97 30.59 -9.44 -5.38
CA LEU A 97 30.27 -10.35 -4.29
C LEU A 97 30.94 -11.71 -4.55
N GLU A 98 32.17 -11.93 -4.06
CA GLU A 98 32.76 -13.23 -3.65
C GLU A 98 34.28 -13.11 -3.40
N GLN A 99 34.78 -13.52 -2.22
CA GLN A 99 36.20 -13.80 -1.97
C GLN A 99 36.31 -14.97 -0.95
N SER A 100 37.30 -15.86 -1.15
CA SER A 100 37.33 -17.21 -0.55
C SER A 100 37.59 -17.26 0.97
N ASP A 101 37.04 -18.29 1.63
CA ASP A 101 37.09 -18.51 3.09
C ASP A 101 38.52 -18.54 3.69
N ASP A 102 39.54 -18.87 2.91
CA ASP A 102 40.93 -18.91 3.37
C ASP A 102 41.56 -17.52 3.53
N ASP A 103 41.12 -16.53 2.73
CA ASP A 103 41.55 -15.14 2.88
C ASP A 103 40.82 -14.46 4.06
N TYR A 104 39.56 -14.85 4.30
CA TYR A 104 38.73 -14.40 5.42
C TYR A 104 39.35 -14.76 6.79
N ASN A 105 39.84 -15.99 6.93
CA ASN A 105 40.42 -16.46 8.19
C ASN A 105 41.75 -15.78 8.55
N ASN A 106 42.56 -15.41 7.54
CA ASN A 106 43.81 -14.69 7.76
C ASN A 106 43.59 -13.21 8.11
N MET A 107 42.54 -12.58 7.57
CA MET A 107 42.13 -11.22 7.94
C MET A 107 41.66 -11.14 9.40
N ILE A 108 40.81 -12.07 9.83
CA ILE A 108 40.29 -12.10 11.20
C ILE A 108 41.41 -12.27 12.24
N LYS A 109 42.38 -13.13 11.94
CA LYS A 109 43.51 -13.40 12.84
C LYS A 109 44.38 -12.16 13.07
N THR A 110 44.51 -11.31 12.06
CA THR A 110 45.33 -10.09 12.13
C THR A 110 44.57 -8.94 12.82
N ALA A 111 43.25 -8.83 12.61
CA ALA A 111 42.42 -7.77 13.20
C ALA A 111 42.16 -7.95 14.71
N LEU A 112 42.19 -9.20 15.20
CA LEU A 112 42.00 -9.51 16.63
C LEU A 112 43.20 -9.13 17.50
N ASP A 113 44.40 -9.03 16.93
CA ASP A 113 45.64 -8.74 17.66
C ASP A 113 45.85 -7.22 17.95
N GLU A 114 45.08 -6.31 17.33
CA GLU A 114 45.34 -4.86 17.37
C GLU A 114 44.31 -4.00 18.16
N ILE A 115 43.41 -4.61 18.95
CA ILE A 115 42.33 -3.88 19.67
C ILE A 115 42.76 -3.41 21.08
N PRO A 116 42.64 -2.11 21.46
CA PRO A 116 42.62 -1.68 22.86
C PRO A 116 41.21 -1.67 23.48
N LYS A 117 41.08 -2.20 24.71
CA LYS A 117 39.82 -2.40 25.46
C LYS A 117 39.39 -1.17 26.28
N HIS A 118 38.15 -0.67 26.09
CA HIS A 118 37.10 -0.43 27.12
C HIS A 118 35.99 0.55 26.68
N TYR A 119 34.71 0.13 26.79
CA TYR A 119 33.67 0.66 27.71
C TYR A 119 32.32 -0.04 27.43
N GLU A 120 31.64 -0.56 28.46
CA GLU A 120 30.33 -1.24 28.38
C GLU A 120 29.15 -0.25 28.47
N PRO A 121 28.00 -0.51 27.79
CA PRO A 121 26.77 0.27 27.97
C PRO A 121 25.90 -0.27 29.11
N GLN A 122 25.31 0.62 29.91
CA GLN A 122 24.23 0.29 30.86
C GLN A 122 22.86 0.29 30.17
N GLU A 123 22.10 -0.76 30.44
CA GLU A 123 20.70 -0.97 30.06
C GLU A 123 19.75 0.02 30.75
N LYS A 124 18.69 0.42 30.03
CA LYS A 124 17.46 0.94 30.62
C LYS A 124 16.27 0.22 30.01
N GLU A 125 15.41 -0.26 30.89
CA GLU A 125 14.15 -0.97 30.64
C GLU A 125 13.16 -0.10 29.83
N GLU A 126 12.53 -0.70 28.81
CA GLU A 126 11.40 -0.12 28.08
C GLU A 126 10.07 -0.51 28.73
N PRO A 127 9.13 0.42 28.96
CA PRO A 127 7.75 0.07 29.24
C PRO A 127 7.01 -0.29 27.94
N VAL A 128 6.10 -1.25 28.06
CA VAL A 128 5.20 -1.78 27.04
C VAL A 128 4.45 -0.65 26.32
N HIS A 129 4.71 -0.49 25.01
CA HIS A 129 3.96 0.41 24.14
C HIS A 129 2.67 -0.27 23.66
N GLU A 130 1.51 0.32 23.97
CA GLU A 130 0.28 0.12 23.21
C GLU A 130 0.49 0.58 21.76
N ALA A 131 -0.18 -0.08 20.82
CA ALA A 131 -0.11 0.22 19.40
C ALA A 131 -0.39 1.72 19.14
N PRO A 132 0.37 2.38 18.23
CA PRO A 132 0.16 3.79 17.96
C PRO A 132 -1.22 4.00 17.34
N HIS A 133 -2.11 4.66 18.09
CA HIS A 133 -3.26 5.33 17.50
C HIS A 133 -2.74 6.29 16.41
N SER A 134 -3.20 6.13 15.18
CA SER A 134 -2.99 7.10 14.12
C SER A 134 -3.60 8.43 14.56
N VAL A 135 -2.75 9.40 14.89
CA VAL A 135 -3.18 10.77 15.19
C VAL A 135 -3.44 11.47 13.86
N VAL A 136 -4.51 11.08 13.17
CA VAL A 136 -5.17 12.00 12.25
C VAL A 136 -5.96 12.93 13.16
N SER A 137 -5.65 14.23 13.12
CA SER A 137 -6.30 15.22 13.98
C SER A 137 -7.83 15.09 13.90
N ASP A 138 -8.51 15.04 15.05
CA ASP A 138 -9.97 15.10 15.23
C ASP A 138 -10.62 16.41 14.70
N ALA A 139 -9.97 17.09 13.75
CA ALA A 139 -10.47 18.28 13.07
C ALA A 139 -11.36 17.88 11.88
N GLU A 140 -12.34 17.02 12.19
CA GLU A 140 -13.35 16.52 11.26
C GLU A 140 -14.49 17.53 11.12
N ASN A 141 -15.03 17.63 9.89
CA ASN A 141 -16.30 18.30 9.59
C ASN A 141 -16.32 19.78 9.95
N LEU A 142 -15.61 20.67 9.27
CA LEU A 142 -15.66 22.08 9.66
C LEU A 142 -15.63 23.01 8.45
N ASP A 143 -16.66 23.84 8.30
CA ASP A 143 -16.64 24.96 7.35
C ASP A 143 -15.52 25.92 7.77
N ILE A 144 -14.63 26.21 6.83
CA ILE A 144 -13.41 26.98 7.08
C ILE A 144 -13.76 28.44 7.44
N ASN A 145 -14.96 28.90 7.07
CA ASN A 145 -15.38 30.30 7.16
C ASN A 145 -16.44 30.58 8.22
N GLU A 146 -17.11 29.55 8.77
CA GLU A 146 -18.19 29.75 9.72
C GLU A 146 -17.92 29.11 11.08
N VAL A 147 -18.03 29.94 12.12
CA VAL A 147 -17.78 29.58 13.53
C VAL A 147 -19.07 29.78 14.29
N ASP A 148 -19.44 28.83 15.15
CA ASP A 148 -20.64 28.94 15.99
C ASP A 148 -20.56 30.22 16.86
N SER A 149 -21.46 31.18 16.59
CA SER A 149 -21.50 32.47 17.29
C SER A 149 -22.00 32.35 18.73
N ASP A 150 -22.74 31.28 19.03
CA ASP A 150 -23.46 31.09 20.29
C ASP A 150 -22.60 30.34 21.31
N ASN A 151 -21.68 29.50 20.85
CA ASN A 151 -20.84 28.65 21.70
C ASN A 151 -19.38 29.15 21.75
N ARG A 152 -19.12 30.16 22.59
CA ARG A 152 -17.78 30.74 22.81
C ARG A 152 -17.42 30.72 24.28
N ASP A 153 -16.49 29.84 24.64
CA ASP A 153 -15.97 29.73 25.99
C ASP A 153 -14.62 30.44 26.10
N VAL A 154 -14.51 31.42 27.00
CA VAL A 154 -13.27 32.20 27.15
C VAL A 154 -12.33 31.41 28.05
N ILE A 155 -11.23 30.90 27.47
CA ILE A 155 -10.16 30.23 28.22
C ILE A 155 -9.25 31.28 28.85
N LYS A 156 -8.74 32.21 28.06
CA LYS A 156 -7.80 33.25 28.50
C LYS A 156 -8.25 34.62 28.01
N GLY A 157 -8.10 35.65 28.84
CA GLY A 157 -8.29 37.04 28.43
C GLY A 157 -9.74 37.48 28.32
N ARG A 158 -10.11 38.13 27.21
CA ARG A 158 -11.45 38.70 26.98
C ARG A 158 -12.14 37.99 25.81
N ARG A 159 -13.47 38.08 25.75
CA ARG A 159 -14.25 37.60 24.61
C ARG A 159 -13.81 38.34 23.33
N ILE A 160 -13.48 37.58 22.29
CA ILE A 160 -13.09 38.09 20.98
C ILE A 160 -14.37 38.38 20.17
N ARG A 161 -14.55 39.64 19.75
CA ARG A 161 -15.65 40.10 18.86
C ARG A 161 -15.16 40.61 17.51
N ASP A 162 -13.84 40.74 17.36
CA ASP A 162 -13.18 41.19 16.14
C ASP A 162 -13.34 40.11 15.05
N SER A 163 -13.35 40.52 13.78
CA SER A 163 -13.25 39.58 12.65
C SER A 163 -11.88 38.94 12.64
N TYR A 164 -11.81 37.65 12.31
CA TYR A 164 -10.55 36.94 12.15
C TYR A 164 -10.12 36.94 10.67
N ILE A 165 -8.83 36.76 10.44
CA ILE A 165 -8.21 36.61 9.11
C ILE A 165 -7.60 35.21 8.98
N SER A 166 -7.30 34.79 7.74
CA SER A 166 -6.58 33.53 7.52
C SER A 166 -5.12 33.61 7.95
N ILE A 167 -4.51 32.48 8.30
CA ILE A 167 -3.08 32.39 8.66
C ILE A 167 -2.20 32.79 7.46
N SER A 168 -2.57 32.37 6.24
CA SER A 168 -1.88 32.80 5.02
C SER A 168 -1.91 34.32 4.85
N GLU A 169 -3.05 34.98 5.09
CA GLU A 169 -3.18 36.44 5.04
C GLU A 169 -2.38 37.11 6.17
N ALA A 170 -2.41 36.54 7.37
CA ALA A 170 -1.67 37.04 8.52
C ALA A 170 -0.16 37.07 8.24
N PHE A 171 0.39 36.03 7.60
CA PHE A 171 1.79 35.98 7.16
C PHE A 171 2.11 36.97 6.05
N ALA A 172 1.19 37.18 5.10
CA ALA A 172 1.42 38.07 3.96
C ALA A 172 1.45 39.56 4.36
N SER A 173 0.57 39.99 5.28
CA SER A 173 0.27 41.41 5.48
C SER A 173 0.34 41.92 6.92
N HIS A 174 0.39 41.04 7.94
CA HIS A 174 0.21 41.42 9.35
C HIS A 174 1.33 40.97 10.28
N MET A 175 2.55 40.83 9.74
CA MET A 175 3.72 40.43 10.51
C MET A 175 4.10 41.48 11.56
N ASN A 176 4.31 41.04 12.81
CA ASN A 176 4.56 41.87 13.99
C ASN A 176 3.35 42.70 14.47
N GLU A 177 2.15 42.43 13.96
CA GLU A 177 0.90 43.08 14.36
C GLU A 177 0.07 42.18 15.28
N ASN A 178 -0.94 42.77 15.93
CA ASN A 178 -1.96 42.01 16.64
C ASN A 178 -3.00 41.50 15.63
N VAL A 179 -3.14 40.19 15.57
CA VAL A 179 -4.08 39.51 14.66
C VAL A 179 -5.12 38.74 15.45
N VAL A 180 -6.21 38.42 14.77
CA VAL A 180 -7.20 37.45 15.26
C VAL A 180 -7.27 36.34 14.23
N ILE A 181 -7.04 35.09 14.68
CA ILE A 181 -7.15 33.89 13.85
C ILE A 181 -8.16 32.92 14.46
N CYS A 182 -8.73 32.06 13.63
CA CYS A 182 -9.51 30.91 14.07
C CYS A 182 -8.90 29.64 13.46
N ALA A 183 -8.44 28.73 14.31
CA ALA A 183 -7.63 27.59 13.88
C ALA A 183 -7.87 26.37 14.77
N ASP A 184 -7.65 25.19 14.19
CA ASP A 184 -7.78 23.90 14.86
C ASP A 184 -6.44 23.46 15.43
N VAL A 185 -6.46 22.97 16.67
CA VAL A 185 -5.28 22.47 17.37
C VAL A 185 -4.99 21.05 16.91
N PHE A 186 -3.85 20.82 16.25
CA PHE A 186 -3.45 19.48 15.81
C PHE A 186 -2.26 18.92 16.60
N ASP A 187 -1.52 19.78 17.30
CA ASP A 187 -0.46 19.34 18.21
C ASP A 187 -0.34 20.22 19.45
N MET A 188 0.15 19.63 20.54
CA MET A 188 0.21 20.27 21.86
C MET A 188 1.43 19.80 22.66
N ASP A 189 2.14 20.74 23.27
CA ASP A 189 3.27 20.46 24.18
C ASP A 189 3.17 21.29 25.46
N ARG A 190 3.62 20.71 26.58
CA ARG A 190 3.65 21.33 27.91
C ARG A 190 5.03 21.17 28.52
N ARG A 191 5.71 22.29 28.81
CA ARG A 191 7.04 22.28 29.40
C ARG A 191 7.15 23.20 30.60
N GLU A 192 7.54 22.64 31.75
CA GLU A 192 7.86 23.42 32.95
C GLU A 192 9.23 24.11 32.82
N LEU A 193 9.28 25.38 33.21
CA LEU A 193 10.49 26.20 33.22
C LEU A 193 11.04 26.33 34.63
N ARG A 194 12.35 26.58 34.72
CA ARG A 194 13.08 26.76 36.00
C ARG A 194 12.61 27.96 36.84
N ASN A 195 11.78 28.86 36.30
CA ASN A 195 11.31 30.09 36.94
C ASN A 195 9.86 30.00 37.47
N ASN A 196 9.39 28.80 37.84
CA ASN A 196 8.04 28.53 38.34
C ASN A 196 6.93 28.96 37.35
N LYS A 197 7.23 28.86 36.06
CA LYS A 197 6.29 29.05 34.96
C LYS A 197 6.26 27.82 34.08
N THR A 198 5.16 27.59 33.40
CA THR A 198 5.04 26.58 32.36
C THR A 198 4.76 27.27 31.03
N VAL A 199 5.32 26.69 29.97
CA VAL A 199 4.97 27.03 28.60
C VAL A 199 3.99 25.98 28.09
N LEU A 200 2.83 26.44 27.66
CA LEU A 200 1.90 25.64 26.86
C LEU A 200 2.06 26.07 25.41
N THR A 201 2.26 25.09 24.54
CA THR A 201 2.45 25.28 23.12
C THR A 201 1.31 24.56 22.41
N PHE A 202 0.51 25.30 21.64
CA PHE A 202 -0.50 24.71 20.76
C PHE A 202 -0.08 24.97 19.32
N THR A 203 0.08 23.92 18.51
CA THR A 203 0.31 24.07 17.08
C THR A 203 -1.03 24.01 16.38
N VAL A 204 -1.34 25.06 15.61
CA VAL A 204 -2.68 25.29 15.07
C VAL A 204 -2.64 25.47 13.56
N THR A 205 -3.71 25.05 12.89
CA THR A 205 -3.90 25.23 11.44
C THR A 205 -5.29 25.76 11.13
N ASP A 206 -5.40 26.62 10.13
CA ASP A 206 -6.68 26.96 9.50
C ASP A 206 -6.79 26.35 8.10
N TYR A 207 -5.89 25.41 7.77
CA TYR A 207 -5.71 24.75 6.48
C TYR A 207 -5.20 25.64 5.33
N THR A 208 -5.08 26.95 5.55
CA THR A 208 -4.35 27.87 4.66
C THR A 208 -2.89 28.04 5.08
N GLY A 209 -2.60 27.79 6.35
CA GLY A 209 -1.26 27.65 6.92
C GLY A 209 -1.33 27.18 8.36
N SER A 210 -0.17 27.05 8.99
CA SER A 210 -0.05 26.63 10.38
C SER A 210 0.94 27.48 11.14
N LEU A 211 0.73 27.65 12.45
CA LEU A 211 1.64 28.38 13.34
C LEU A 211 1.56 27.88 14.77
N ILE A 212 2.43 28.42 15.63
CA ILE A 212 2.48 28.08 17.04
C ILE A 212 1.77 29.14 17.90
N VAL A 213 0.91 28.73 18.82
CA VAL A 213 0.36 29.59 19.88
C VAL A 213 1.07 29.25 21.18
N LYS A 214 1.85 30.21 21.72
CA LYS A 214 2.62 30.01 22.95
C LYS A 214 2.03 30.79 24.12
N VAL A 215 1.80 30.08 25.22
CA VAL A 215 1.27 30.65 26.44
C VAL A 215 2.27 30.43 27.57
N PHE A 216 2.67 31.52 28.24
CA PHE A 216 3.48 31.47 29.45
C PHE A 216 2.62 31.78 30.66
N GLU A 217 2.50 30.84 31.59
CA GLU A 217 1.77 31.05 32.84
C GLU A 217 2.53 30.54 34.05
N LYS A 218 2.21 31.08 35.24
CA LYS A 218 2.74 30.54 36.49
C LYS A 218 2.13 29.17 36.76
N ASN A 219 2.90 28.27 37.38
CA ASN A 219 2.46 26.90 37.63
C ASN A 219 1.14 26.82 38.42
N GLU A 220 0.95 27.74 39.38
CA GLU A 220 -0.26 27.84 40.20
C GLU A 220 -1.51 28.26 39.41
N ASP A 221 -1.36 29.00 38.30
CA ASP A 221 -2.48 29.57 37.54
C ASP A 221 -2.99 28.61 36.45
N ILE A 222 -2.20 27.60 36.05
CA ILE A 222 -2.51 26.70 34.91
C ILE A 222 -3.77 25.90 35.15
N GLU A 223 -3.90 25.30 36.33
CA GLU A 223 -5.05 24.48 36.72
C GLU A 223 -6.33 25.32 36.88
N HIS A 224 -6.20 26.63 37.09
CA HIS A 224 -7.33 27.54 37.30
C HIS A 224 -7.86 28.19 36.01
N ILE A 225 -7.02 28.39 35.00
CA ILE A 225 -7.40 29.03 33.72
C ILE A 225 -8.11 28.04 32.78
N GLY A 226 -7.97 26.73 33.02
CA GLY A 226 -8.72 25.69 32.31
C GLY A 226 -8.20 25.41 30.90
N TYR A 227 -6.89 25.48 30.70
CA TYR A 227 -6.23 25.10 29.44
C TYR A 227 -6.40 23.62 29.10
N ASP A 228 -6.62 22.75 30.09
CA ASP A 228 -6.86 21.30 29.90
C ASP A 228 -8.14 20.99 29.08
N ARG A 229 -8.99 22.01 28.87
CA ARG A 229 -10.17 21.93 28.00
C ARG A 229 -9.81 22.02 26.51
N ILE A 230 -8.65 22.59 26.18
CA ILE A 230 -8.12 22.59 24.82
C ILE A 230 -7.46 21.22 24.61
N LYS A 231 -7.91 20.49 23.60
CA LYS A 231 -7.37 19.18 23.20
C LYS A 231 -7.01 19.20 21.71
N LYS A 232 -6.26 18.21 21.24
CA LYS A 232 -6.14 17.96 19.78
C LYS A 232 -7.56 17.82 19.19
N GLY A 233 -7.79 18.43 18.03
CA GLY A 233 -9.11 18.59 17.40
C GLY A 233 -9.94 19.80 17.88
N SER A 234 -9.53 20.49 18.95
CA SER A 234 -10.25 21.68 19.40
C SER A 234 -10.06 22.86 18.45
N THR A 235 -11.14 23.56 18.13
CA THR A 235 -11.07 24.86 17.43
C THR A 235 -10.92 26.00 18.43
N ILE A 236 -9.92 26.85 18.23
CA ILE A 236 -9.70 28.05 19.05
C ILE A 236 -9.69 29.32 18.20
N MET A 237 -10.29 30.38 18.73
CA MET A 237 -10.04 31.75 18.28
C MET A 237 -8.96 32.37 19.16
N VAL A 238 -7.93 32.91 18.52
CA VAL A 238 -6.77 33.47 19.18
C VAL A 238 -6.59 34.91 18.75
N ARG A 239 -6.50 35.81 19.73
CA ARG A 239 -6.09 37.19 19.52
C ARG A 239 -4.76 37.42 20.20
N GLY A 240 -3.77 37.91 19.45
CA GLY A 240 -2.46 38.21 20.00
C GLY A 240 -1.49 38.71 18.96
N LYS A 241 -0.25 38.98 19.41
CA LYS A 241 0.81 39.49 18.54
C LYS A 241 1.43 38.35 17.75
N LEU A 242 1.35 38.42 16.43
CA LEU A 242 2.06 37.52 15.51
C LEU A 242 3.52 37.96 15.38
N GLY A 243 4.46 37.03 15.47
CA GLY A 243 5.87 37.31 15.24
C GLY A 243 6.70 36.04 15.02
N TYR A 244 7.95 36.22 14.63
CA TYR A 244 8.90 35.11 14.53
C TYR A 244 9.57 34.85 15.87
N ASP A 245 9.52 33.60 16.34
CA ASP A 245 10.17 33.17 17.57
C ASP A 245 11.44 32.39 17.25
N THR A 246 12.58 32.97 17.61
CA THR A 246 13.92 32.41 17.35
C THR A 246 14.24 31.17 18.17
N PHE A 247 13.50 30.89 19.25
CA PHE A 247 13.68 29.68 20.05
C PHE A 247 13.00 28.48 19.42
N SER A 248 11.78 28.63 18.89
CA SER A 248 11.12 27.57 18.11
C SER A 248 11.52 27.56 16.64
N ASN A 249 12.25 28.58 16.18
CA ASN A 249 12.59 28.78 14.78
C ASN A 249 11.33 28.79 13.88
N ASP A 250 10.25 29.40 14.36
CA ASP A 250 8.93 29.38 13.72
C ASP A 250 8.10 30.63 14.06
N TYR A 251 7.06 30.89 13.29
CA TYR A 251 6.07 31.91 13.56
C TYR A 251 5.18 31.50 14.73
N SER A 252 4.95 32.46 15.62
CA SER A 252 4.08 32.25 16.78
C SER A 252 3.21 33.44 17.10
N ILE A 253 2.07 33.14 17.72
CA ILE A 253 1.21 34.12 18.36
C ILE A 253 1.37 34.00 19.87
N MET A 254 1.73 35.12 20.51
CA MET A 254 1.62 35.28 21.96
C MET A 254 0.22 35.83 22.27
N PRO A 255 -0.69 35.02 22.83
CA PRO A 255 -2.10 35.38 22.87
C PRO A 255 -2.44 36.27 24.06
N ASP A 256 -3.13 37.38 23.78
CA ASP A 256 -3.83 38.18 24.77
C ASP A 256 -5.15 37.52 25.19
N SER A 257 -5.77 36.77 24.26
CA SER A 257 -7.03 36.07 24.50
C SER A 257 -7.12 34.78 23.69
N ILE A 258 -7.68 33.75 24.32
CA ILE A 258 -7.98 32.45 23.72
C ILE A 258 -9.42 32.12 24.02
N VAL A 259 -10.21 31.86 22.99
CA VAL A 259 -11.60 31.47 23.08
C VAL A 259 -11.75 30.10 22.43
N LEU A 260 -12.22 29.12 23.19
CA LEU A 260 -12.62 27.83 22.67
C LEU A 260 -13.95 27.99 21.94
N THR A 261 -14.04 27.43 20.75
CA THR A 261 -15.23 27.51 19.90
C THR A 261 -15.37 26.20 19.13
N LYS A 262 -16.37 26.13 18.26
CA LYS A 262 -16.57 25.02 17.31
C LYS A 262 -16.77 25.63 15.95
N ARG A 263 -16.07 25.14 14.92
CA ARG A 263 -16.48 25.50 13.56
C ARG A 263 -17.82 24.81 13.25
N ILE A 264 -18.56 25.37 12.32
CA ILE A 264 -19.83 24.80 11.90
C ILE A 264 -19.55 23.53 11.13
N GLN A 265 -20.12 22.42 11.62
CA GLN A 265 -19.98 21.15 10.92
C GLN A 265 -20.73 21.17 9.61
N LYS A 266 -20.06 20.74 8.54
CA LYS A 266 -20.72 20.48 7.26
C LYS A 266 -21.76 19.38 7.51
N LYS A 267 -23.01 19.68 7.19
CA LYS A 267 -24.12 18.73 7.33
C LYS A 267 -24.65 18.35 5.97
N ASP A 268 -25.03 17.10 5.84
CA ASP A 268 -25.94 16.68 4.80
C ASP A 268 -27.36 17.15 5.19
N THR A 269 -27.99 17.99 4.36
CA THR A 269 -29.29 18.61 4.64
C THR A 269 -30.47 17.97 3.89
N ALA A 270 -30.20 17.06 2.95
CA ALA A 270 -31.23 16.35 2.20
C ALA A 270 -32.21 15.58 3.11
N GLU A 271 -33.49 15.50 2.75
CA GLU A 271 -34.48 14.78 3.55
C GLU A 271 -34.22 13.26 3.55
N LYS A 272 -33.93 12.69 2.38
CA LYS A 272 -33.51 11.30 2.20
C LYS A 272 -32.05 11.27 1.78
N LYS A 273 -31.23 10.50 2.51
CA LYS A 273 -29.78 10.46 2.34
C LYS A 273 -29.37 9.47 1.25
N ARG A 274 -28.29 9.79 0.53
CA ARG A 274 -27.62 8.85 -0.37
C ARG A 274 -26.86 7.77 0.42
N VAL A 275 -26.40 6.76 -0.32
CA VAL A 275 -25.38 5.80 0.15
C VAL A 275 -24.18 5.90 -0.79
N GLU A 276 -22.97 6.00 -0.23
CA GLU A 276 -21.75 5.93 -1.02
C GLU A 276 -21.32 4.48 -1.22
N LEU A 277 -21.16 4.07 -2.48
CA LEU A 277 -20.87 2.68 -2.88
C LEU A 277 -19.45 2.49 -3.40
N HIS A 278 -18.67 3.57 -3.55
CA HIS A 278 -17.30 3.54 -4.06
C HIS A 278 -16.40 4.46 -3.20
N MET A 279 -15.56 3.84 -2.37
CA MET A 279 -14.85 4.51 -1.27
C MET A 279 -13.53 3.80 -0.94
N HIS A 280 -12.44 4.55 -1.03
CA HIS A 280 -11.10 4.10 -0.71
C HIS A 280 -10.66 4.61 0.67
N THR A 281 -9.96 3.75 1.39
CA THR A 281 -9.41 4.05 2.72
C THR A 281 -7.90 4.20 2.64
N SER A 282 -7.27 4.59 3.75
CA SER A 282 -5.82 4.59 3.92
C SER A 282 -5.14 3.24 3.62
N MET A 283 -5.90 2.14 3.46
CA MET A 283 -5.38 0.84 3.00
C MET A 283 -5.20 0.75 1.49
N SER A 284 -5.86 1.58 0.68
CA SER A 284 -5.55 1.71 -0.76
C SER A 284 -4.15 2.33 -0.91
N ALA A 285 -3.17 1.45 -1.15
CA ALA A 285 -1.77 1.72 -0.91
C ALA A 285 -1.27 2.96 -1.66
N MET A 286 -0.74 3.93 -0.90
CA MET A 286 -0.18 5.18 -1.39
C MET A 286 -1.15 6.02 -2.24
N ASP A 287 -2.47 5.82 -2.13
CA ASP A 287 -3.47 6.51 -2.97
C ASP A 287 -4.50 7.29 -2.15
N ALA A 288 -5.22 6.61 -1.26
CA ALA A 288 -6.18 7.24 -0.37
C ALA A 288 -5.61 7.46 1.03
N VAL A 289 -6.11 8.46 1.74
CA VAL A 289 -5.48 8.98 2.97
C VAL A 289 -6.35 8.84 4.22
N THR A 290 -7.64 8.58 4.06
CA THR A 290 -8.59 8.59 5.18
C THR A 290 -8.78 7.19 5.77
N PRO A 291 -8.59 6.98 7.09
CA PRO A 291 -8.88 5.72 7.75
C PRO A 291 -10.36 5.32 7.66
N ALA A 292 -10.66 4.02 7.70
CA ALA A 292 -12.03 3.53 7.60
C ALA A 292 -12.91 4.01 8.76
N SER A 293 -12.33 4.17 9.96
CA SER A 293 -13.06 4.66 11.13
C SER A 293 -13.62 6.07 10.94
N VAL A 294 -12.86 6.97 10.30
CA VAL A 294 -13.28 8.34 10.00
C VAL A 294 -14.41 8.34 8.98
N ILE A 295 -14.29 7.53 7.92
CA ILE A 295 -15.31 7.40 6.86
C ILE A 295 -16.65 6.91 7.46
N VAL A 296 -16.61 5.85 8.25
CA VAL A 296 -17.79 5.22 8.85
C VAL A 296 -18.50 6.19 9.81
N LYS A 297 -17.74 6.89 10.66
CA LYS A 297 -18.29 7.94 11.54
C LYS A 297 -18.90 9.08 10.74
N ARG A 298 -18.24 9.55 9.69
CA ARG A 298 -18.75 10.64 8.84
C ARG A 298 -20.10 10.30 8.22
N ALA A 299 -20.21 9.11 7.63
CA ALA A 299 -21.46 8.66 7.02
C ALA A 299 -22.60 8.59 8.05
N TYR A 300 -22.30 8.06 9.24
CA TYR A 300 -23.25 8.02 10.36
C TYR A 300 -23.69 9.41 10.81
N GLU A 301 -22.75 10.34 11.01
CA GLU A 301 -23.04 11.73 11.41
C GLU A 301 -23.87 12.49 10.38
N TRP A 302 -23.69 12.19 9.09
CA TRP A 302 -24.52 12.72 8.01
C TRP A 302 -25.87 12.02 7.85
N GLY A 303 -26.13 10.96 8.64
CA GLY A 303 -27.37 10.20 8.62
C GLY A 303 -27.53 9.29 7.41
N HIS A 304 -26.43 8.97 6.70
CA HIS A 304 -26.47 7.99 5.60
C HIS A 304 -26.81 6.62 6.20
N PRO A 305 -27.70 5.82 5.59
CA PRO A 305 -28.09 4.52 6.15
C PRO A 305 -27.00 3.45 5.99
N ALA A 306 -26.06 3.66 5.06
CA ALA A 306 -24.91 2.80 4.87
C ALA A 306 -23.74 3.54 4.22
N VAL A 307 -22.56 2.92 4.25
CA VAL A 307 -21.37 3.35 3.51
C VAL A 307 -20.56 2.13 3.08
N ALA A 308 -20.07 2.12 1.84
CA ALA A 308 -19.20 1.06 1.35
C ALA A 308 -17.72 1.30 1.65
N ILE A 309 -16.94 0.22 1.66
CA ILE A 309 -15.47 0.21 1.73
C ILE A 309 -14.97 -0.67 0.59
N THR A 310 -14.28 -0.10 -0.40
CA THR A 310 -13.96 -0.74 -1.68
C THR A 310 -12.50 -0.50 -2.09
N ASP A 311 -11.56 -0.80 -1.19
CA ASP A 311 -10.13 -0.60 -1.46
C ASP A 311 -9.62 -1.37 -2.69
N HIS A 312 -8.53 -0.87 -3.30
CA HIS A 312 -7.93 -1.44 -4.51
C HIS A 312 -7.37 -2.86 -4.31
N GLY A 313 -8.09 -3.87 -4.80
CA GLY A 313 -7.65 -5.26 -4.86
C GLY A 313 -7.43 -5.93 -3.51
N ILE A 314 -7.88 -5.32 -2.41
CA ILE A 314 -7.64 -5.76 -1.03
C ILE A 314 -8.87 -5.48 -0.14
N VAL A 315 -8.84 -6.04 1.08
CA VAL A 315 -9.92 -5.92 2.09
C VAL A 315 -9.39 -5.62 3.50
N GLN A 316 -8.20 -5.00 3.59
CA GLN A 316 -7.46 -4.86 4.86
C GLN A 316 -8.08 -3.85 5.83
N ALA A 317 -8.95 -2.96 5.35
CA ALA A 317 -9.68 -2.00 6.17
C ALA A 317 -10.89 -2.61 6.91
N PHE A 318 -11.30 -3.83 6.56
CA PHE A 318 -12.49 -4.48 7.12
C PHE A 318 -12.48 -4.59 8.65
N PRO A 319 -11.37 -4.95 9.32
CA PRO A 319 -11.35 -5.04 10.79
C PRO A 319 -11.61 -3.68 11.46
N GLU A 320 -11.01 -2.61 10.93
CA GLU A 320 -11.21 -1.25 11.46
C GLU A 320 -12.64 -0.76 11.24
N ALA A 321 -13.19 -0.98 10.04
CA ALA A 321 -14.57 -0.63 9.72
C ALA A 321 -15.57 -1.41 10.60
N MET A 322 -15.34 -2.71 10.79
CA MET A 322 -16.13 -3.57 11.67
C MET A 322 -16.13 -3.08 13.11
N ASN A 323 -14.95 -2.82 13.68
CA ASN A 323 -14.84 -2.33 15.06
C ASN A 323 -15.52 -0.97 15.22
N THR A 324 -15.44 -0.10 14.19
CA THR A 324 -16.07 1.22 14.23
C THR A 324 -17.59 1.12 14.20
N VAL A 325 -18.18 0.34 13.29
CA VAL A 325 -19.64 0.19 13.23
C VAL A 325 -20.19 -0.52 14.47
N GLU A 326 -19.49 -1.51 15.01
CA GLU A 326 -19.85 -2.15 16.28
C GLU A 326 -19.79 -1.17 17.48
N SER A 327 -18.95 -0.12 17.42
CA SER A 327 -18.88 0.90 18.47
C SER A 327 -19.99 1.96 18.40
N ILE A 328 -20.60 2.14 17.23
CA ILE A 328 -21.73 3.06 17.03
C ILE A 328 -23.03 2.47 17.61
N ASP A 329 -23.19 1.14 17.54
CA ASP A 329 -24.32 0.40 18.10
C ASP A 329 -25.70 0.89 17.62
N ASP A 330 -25.83 1.17 16.31
CA ASP A 330 -27.08 1.53 15.64
C ASP A 330 -27.46 0.49 14.57
N GLU A 331 -28.54 -0.25 14.81
CA GLU A 331 -29.03 -1.29 13.90
C GLU A 331 -29.51 -0.76 12.54
N ASN A 332 -29.75 0.56 12.42
CA ASN A 332 -30.20 1.19 11.17
C ASN A 332 -29.04 1.66 10.27
N PHE A 333 -27.80 1.53 10.74
CA PHE A 333 -26.61 1.90 10.00
C PHE A 333 -25.72 0.68 9.77
N LYS A 334 -25.24 0.50 8.55
CA LYS A 334 -24.34 -0.63 8.22
C LYS A 334 -23.18 -0.23 7.32
N VAL A 335 -22.08 -0.95 7.48
CA VAL A 335 -20.96 -0.92 6.53
C VAL A 335 -21.20 -1.96 5.44
N ILE A 336 -21.04 -1.53 4.19
CA ILE A 336 -21.05 -2.42 3.03
C ILE A 336 -19.60 -2.79 2.73
N TYR A 337 -19.25 -4.05 2.91
CA TYR A 337 -17.89 -4.53 2.66
C TYR A 337 -17.71 -4.85 1.17
N GLY A 338 -16.62 -4.40 0.57
CA GLY A 338 -16.35 -4.61 -0.84
C GLY A 338 -14.88 -4.48 -1.21
N CYS A 339 -14.62 -4.42 -2.51
CA CYS A 339 -13.30 -4.29 -3.10
C CYS A 339 -13.44 -3.66 -4.49
N GLU A 340 -12.55 -2.75 -4.85
CA GLU A 340 -12.37 -2.38 -6.26
C GLU A 340 -11.35 -3.35 -6.86
N ALA A 341 -11.82 -4.32 -7.62
CA ALA A 341 -11.03 -5.40 -8.19
C ALA A 341 -10.34 -4.98 -9.50
N TYR A 342 -9.14 -5.53 -9.74
CA TYR A 342 -8.47 -5.45 -11.03
C TYR A 342 -8.88 -6.63 -11.91
N VAL A 343 -9.95 -6.48 -12.66
CA VAL A 343 -10.57 -7.54 -13.46
C VAL A 343 -9.90 -7.66 -14.82
N VAL A 344 -9.65 -8.89 -15.26
CA VAL A 344 -9.24 -9.19 -16.64
C VAL A 344 -10.32 -10.00 -17.33
N ASN A 345 -10.71 -9.59 -18.53
CA ASN A 345 -11.73 -10.28 -19.30
C ASN A 345 -11.11 -11.45 -20.07
N ASP A 346 -11.18 -12.65 -19.48
CA ASP A 346 -10.71 -13.91 -20.05
C ASP A 346 -11.85 -14.80 -20.58
N THR A 347 -13.09 -14.32 -20.49
CA THR A 347 -14.29 -15.00 -20.96
C THR A 347 -14.61 -14.66 -22.41
N ASP A 348 -14.29 -13.44 -22.84
CA ASP A 348 -14.45 -13.04 -24.24
C ASP A 348 -13.23 -13.52 -25.05
N PRO A 349 -13.44 -14.24 -26.17
CA PRO A 349 -12.35 -14.75 -26.98
C PRO A 349 -11.56 -13.60 -27.62
N VAL A 350 -10.27 -13.51 -27.28
CA VAL A 350 -9.34 -12.67 -28.03
C VAL A 350 -9.05 -13.35 -29.36
N PHE A 351 -9.71 -12.88 -30.42
CA PHE A 351 -9.50 -13.41 -31.76
C PHE A 351 -8.21 -12.86 -32.36
N ILE A 352 -7.38 -13.77 -32.87
CA ILE A 352 -6.23 -13.43 -33.71
C ILE A 352 -6.72 -12.97 -35.08
N ILE A 353 -7.71 -13.67 -35.67
CA ILE A 353 -8.36 -13.27 -36.91
C ILE A 353 -9.84 -12.97 -36.65
N SER A 354 -10.32 -11.83 -37.16
CA SER A 354 -11.65 -11.29 -36.88
C SER A 354 -12.78 -12.26 -37.25
N GLU A 355 -12.60 -13.06 -38.30
CA GLU A 355 -13.55 -14.08 -38.74
C GLU A 355 -12.79 -15.26 -39.38
N PRO A 356 -13.33 -16.50 -39.35
CA PRO A 356 -12.76 -17.62 -40.06
C PRO A 356 -12.55 -17.33 -41.56
N ASP A 357 -11.41 -17.73 -42.10
CA ASP A 357 -11.08 -17.54 -43.52
C ASP A 357 -10.33 -18.76 -44.09
N GLU A 358 -10.85 -19.33 -45.18
CA GLU A 358 -10.32 -20.53 -45.82
C GLU A 358 -9.08 -20.25 -46.69
N ARG A 359 -8.65 -18.99 -46.85
CA ARG A 359 -7.43 -18.64 -47.58
C ARG A 359 -6.21 -19.35 -47.01
N SER A 360 -5.31 -19.77 -47.89
CA SER A 360 -4.01 -20.29 -47.50
C SER A 360 -3.15 -19.17 -46.93
N TYR A 361 -2.24 -19.49 -46.01
CA TYR A 361 -1.21 -18.54 -45.55
C TYR A 361 -0.27 -18.05 -46.68
N ASN A 362 -0.29 -18.70 -47.86
CA ASN A 362 0.45 -18.25 -49.05
C ASN A 362 -0.32 -17.25 -49.93
N ASP A 363 -1.61 -17.04 -49.68
CA ASP A 363 -2.42 -16.08 -50.43
C ASP A 363 -2.03 -14.62 -50.11
N GLU A 364 -2.69 -13.67 -50.77
CA GLU A 364 -2.40 -12.25 -50.58
C GLU A 364 -2.87 -11.74 -49.22
N ILE A 365 -1.93 -11.21 -48.45
CA ILE A 365 -2.14 -10.59 -47.13
C ILE A 365 -1.61 -9.16 -47.18
N ILE A 366 -2.38 -8.22 -46.64
CA ILE A 366 -1.98 -6.81 -46.56
C ILE A 366 -1.60 -6.52 -45.11
N ILE A 367 -0.40 -6.02 -44.89
CA ILE A 367 0.05 -5.59 -43.58
C ILE A 367 0.12 -4.08 -43.60
N PHE A 368 -0.53 -3.41 -42.66
CA PHE A 368 -0.64 -1.96 -42.67
C PHE A 368 -0.54 -1.37 -41.28
N ASP A 369 -0.26 -0.08 -41.27
CA ASP A 369 -0.14 0.78 -40.11
C ASP A 369 -0.63 2.17 -40.51
N VAL A 370 -1.15 2.95 -39.55
CA VAL A 370 -1.60 4.32 -39.80
C VAL A 370 -1.04 5.30 -38.79
N GLU A 371 -0.68 6.50 -39.26
CA GLU A 371 -0.42 7.64 -38.40
C GLU A 371 -1.66 8.55 -38.35
N THR A 372 -1.87 9.19 -37.21
CA THR A 372 -3.12 9.91 -36.91
C THR A 372 -2.86 11.22 -36.17
N THR A 373 -3.80 12.15 -36.24
CA THR A 373 -3.75 13.41 -35.48
C THR A 373 -4.03 13.25 -33.98
N GLY A 374 -4.28 12.03 -33.49
CA GLY A 374 -4.56 11.70 -32.09
C GLY A 374 -5.27 10.34 -31.95
N LEU A 375 -5.73 9.98 -30.75
CA LEU A 375 -6.13 8.59 -30.44
C LEU A 375 -7.60 8.24 -30.75
N SER A 376 -8.48 9.24 -30.90
CA SER A 376 -9.92 9.01 -31.14
C SER A 376 -10.24 9.06 -32.65
N PRO A 377 -10.74 7.97 -33.27
CA PRO A 377 -11.07 7.93 -34.70
C PRO A 377 -12.15 8.93 -35.13
N GLN A 378 -13.08 9.26 -34.23
CA GLN A 378 -14.19 10.17 -34.52
C GLN A 378 -13.70 11.62 -34.62
N LYS A 379 -12.80 12.00 -33.72
CA LYS A 379 -12.29 13.37 -33.60
C LYS A 379 -11.06 13.62 -34.45
N HIS A 380 -10.19 12.63 -34.55
CA HIS A 380 -8.91 12.73 -35.23
C HIS A 380 -9.00 12.17 -36.64
N ARG A 381 -7.92 12.36 -37.39
CA ARG A 381 -7.85 12.11 -38.82
C ARG A 381 -6.53 11.41 -39.14
N LEU A 382 -6.53 10.68 -40.26
CA LEU A 382 -5.33 10.03 -40.77
C LEU A 382 -4.32 11.09 -41.25
N THR A 383 -3.03 10.85 -41.00
CA THR A 383 -1.91 11.67 -41.51
C THR A 383 -0.99 10.86 -42.44
N GLU A 384 -0.94 9.53 -42.30
CA GLU A 384 -0.19 8.62 -43.16
C GLU A 384 -0.86 7.24 -43.18
N ILE A 385 -0.80 6.53 -44.31
CA ILE A 385 -1.15 5.12 -44.43
C ILE A 385 0.04 4.40 -45.06
N GLY A 386 0.64 3.49 -44.29
CA GLY A 386 1.72 2.64 -44.75
C GLY A 386 1.27 1.19 -44.85
N ALA A 387 1.62 0.50 -45.95
CA ALA A 387 1.28 -0.91 -46.10
C ALA A 387 2.27 -1.70 -46.95
N VAL A 388 2.30 -3.01 -46.75
CA VAL A 388 3.02 -3.97 -47.58
C VAL A 388 2.13 -5.15 -47.94
N LYS A 389 2.30 -5.64 -49.16
CA LYS A 389 1.56 -6.79 -49.68
C LYS A 389 2.45 -8.01 -49.66
N ILE A 390 1.96 -9.08 -49.05
CA ILE A 390 2.64 -10.37 -48.97
C ILE A 390 1.93 -11.37 -49.87
N ARG A 391 2.70 -12.18 -50.60
CA ARG A 391 2.22 -13.38 -51.30
C ARG A 391 3.30 -14.46 -51.28
N ASN A 392 2.92 -15.72 -51.10
CA ASN A 392 3.86 -16.84 -50.94
C ASN A 392 4.94 -16.57 -49.87
N MET A 393 4.54 -15.98 -48.73
CA MET A 393 5.43 -15.65 -47.61
C MET A 393 6.58 -14.68 -47.98
N GLN A 394 6.38 -13.86 -49.02
CA GLN A 394 7.33 -12.83 -49.46
C GLN A 394 6.61 -11.50 -49.66
N ILE A 395 7.28 -10.40 -49.32
CA ILE A 395 6.79 -9.05 -49.64
C ILE A 395 6.93 -8.86 -51.16
N ILE A 396 5.81 -8.59 -51.83
CA ILE A 396 5.75 -8.41 -53.29
C ILE A 396 5.50 -6.97 -53.71
N ASP A 397 4.97 -6.14 -52.82
CA ASP A 397 4.62 -4.75 -53.12
C ASP A 397 4.54 -3.92 -51.83
N SER A 398 4.59 -2.60 -51.95
CA SER A 398 4.48 -1.65 -50.83
C SER A 398 3.68 -0.42 -51.23
N PHE A 399 2.90 0.10 -50.30
CA PHE A 399 2.08 1.29 -50.42
C PHE A 399 2.43 2.26 -49.30
N ASP A 400 2.50 3.55 -49.64
CA ASP A 400 2.77 4.61 -48.67
C ASP A 400 2.15 5.90 -49.20
N THR A 401 1.34 6.55 -48.38
CA THR A 401 0.78 7.87 -48.70
C THR A 401 0.62 8.69 -47.45
N PHE A 402 1.07 9.94 -47.51
CA PHE A 402 0.59 10.97 -46.59
C PHE A 402 -0.89 11.24 -46.85
N VAL A 403 -1.57 11.71 -45.82
CA VAL A 403 -2.99 12.07 -45.85
C VAL A 403 -3.11 13.47 -45.31
N ASN A 404 -3.82 14.34 -46.04
CA ASN A 404 -4.20 15.65 -45.53
C ASN A 404 -5.38 15.47 -44.57
N PRO A 405 -5.20 15.71 -43.25
CA PRO A 405 -6.25 15.49 -42.27
C PRO A 405 -7.32 16.60 -42.28
N GLU A 406 -7.15 17.66 -43.06
CA GLU A 406 -8.00 18.87 -43.07
C GLU A 406 -8.18 19.52 -41.69
N MET A 407 -7.22 19.30 -40.79
CA MET A 407 -7.13 19.88 -39.46
C MET A 407 -5.67 20.09 -39.05
N ASP A 408 -5.44 20.91 -38.05
CA ASP A 408 -4.10 21.09 -37.51
C ASP A 408 -3.61 19.82 -36.80
N ILE A 409 -2.35 19.47 -37.03
CA ILE A 409 -1.69 18.35 -36.34
C ILE A 409 -1.13 18.88 -35.02
N PRO A 410 -1.51 18.30 -33.86
CA PRO A 410 -0.96 18.72 -32.57
C PRO A 410 0.58 18.60 -32.52
N ALA A 411 1.22 19.49 -31.76
CA ALA A 411 2.68 19.52 -31.66
C ALA A 411 3.25 18.21 -31.10
N GLU A 412 2.56 17.58 -30.16
CA GLU A 412 2.95 16.31 -29.55
C GLU A 412 2.95 15.16 -30.59
N ILE A 413 1.96 15.14 -31.49
CA ILE A 413 1.89 14.18 -32.59
C ILE A 413 2.98 14.46 -33.62
N THR A 414 3.26 15.73 -33.90
CA THR A 414 4.35 16.14 -34.78
C THR A 414 5.71 15.71 -34.22
N GLU A 415 5.91 15.79 -32.90
CA GLU A 415 7.13 15.32 -32.24
C GLU A 415 7.27 13.78 -32.28
N LEU A 416 6.14 13.07 -32.18
CA LEU A 416 6.10 11.61 -32.21
C LEU A 416 6.37 11.04 -33.62
N THR A 417 5.65 11.56 -34.61
CA THR A 417 5.60 11.05 -35.99
C THR A 417 6.54 11.79 -36.93
N GLY A 418 6.97 13.00 -36.57
CA GLY A 418 7.68 13.89 -37.48
C GLY A 418 6.81 14.47 -38.61
N ILE A 419 5.50 14.25 -38.61
CA ILE A 419 4.57 14.74 -39.63
C ILE A 419 3.95 16.06 -39.15
N ASP A 420 4.20 17.15 -39.89
CA ASP A 420 3.61 18.46 -39.63
C ASP A 420 2.57 18.84 -40.70
N SER A 421 1.76 19.87 -40.41
CA SER A 421 0.73 20.34 -41.33
C SER A 421 1.27 20.80 -42.70
N GLN A 422 2.56 21.15 -42.81
CA GLN A 422 3.16 21.56 -44.09
C GLN A 422 3.46 20.35 -44.98
N LYS A 423 3.94 19.24 -44.40
CA LYS A 423 4.23 17.99 -45.12
C LYS A 423 2.99 17.38 -45.76
N VAL A 424 1.83 17.53 -45.12
CA VAL A 424 0.57 16.92 -45.57
C VAL A 424 -0.36 17.89 -46.32
N ALA A 425 0.04 19.16 -46.51
CA ALA A 425 -0.83 20.17 -47.11
C ALA A 425 -1.27 19.81 -48.55
N ASP A 426 -0.35 19.27 -49.35
CA ASP A 426 -0.59 18.86 -50.74
C ASP A 426 -0.91 17.35 -50.88
N ALA A 427 -1.04 16.64 -49.76
CA ALA A 427 -1.37 15.21 -49.75
C ALA A 427 -2.85 14.95 -50.10
N PRO A 428 -3.21 13.75 -50.60
CA PRO A 428 -4.60 13.38 -50.82
C PRO A 428 -5.40 13.47 -49.51
N LYS A 429 -6.67 13.84 -49.62
CA LYS A 429 -7.59 13.82 -48.47
C LYS A 429 -7.89 12.38 -48.07
N GLU A 430 -8.35 12.18 -46.84
CA GLU A 430 -8.64 10.84 -46.28
C GLU A 430 -9.51 9.93 -47.16
N ALA A 431 -10.54 10.45 -47.84
CA ALA A 431 -11.36 9.66 -48.76
C ALA A 431 -10.60 9.18 -50.01
N GLU A 432 -9.73 10.04 -50.56
CA GLU A 432 -8.90 9.71 -51.71
C GLU A 432 -7.77 8.75 -51.31
N ALA A 433 -7.10 9.02 -50.19
CA ALA A 433 -6.07 8.15 -49.64
C ALA A 433 -6.61 6.74 -49.31
N LEU A 434 -7.81 6.65 -48.72
CA LEU A 434 -8.48 5.38 -48.50
C LEU A 434 -8.83 4.69 -49.82
N GLY A 435 -9.30 5.44 -50.84
CA GLY A 435 -9.53 4.89 -52.18
C GLY A 435 -8.26 4.28 -52.80
N MET A 436 -7.13 4.98 -52.69
CA MET A 436 -5.83 4.47 -53.14
C MET A 436 -5.40 3.21 -52.37
N PHE A 437 -5.61 3.20 -51.05
CA PHE A 437 -5.33 2.03 -50.22
C PHE A 437 -6.22 0.82 -50.57
N MET A 438 -7.50 1.05 -50.84
CA MET A 438 -8.43 0.02 -51.30
C MET A 438 -8.02 -0.58 -52.64
N ASP A 439 -7.62 0.26 -53.60
CA ASP A 439 -7.10 -0.18 -54.90
C ASP A 439 -5.84 -1.03 -54.73
N PHE A 440 -4.97 -0.67 -53.79
CA PHE A 440 -3.81 -1.47 -53.43
C PHE A 440 -4.21 -2.82 -52.80
N CYS A 441 -5.18 -2.83 -51.89
CA CYS A 441 -5.62 -4.03 -51.18
C CYS A 441 -6.38 -5.03 -52.06
N GLY A 442 -7.15 -4.54 -53.03
CA GLY A 442 -8.08 -5.36 -53.81
C GLY A 442 -9.39 -5.66 -53.06
N LYS A 443 -10.16 -6.62 -53.58
CA LYS A 443 -11.49 -6.97 -53.04
C LYS A 443 -11.41 -7.94 -51.87
N ASN A 444 -12.12 -7.66 -50.78
CA ASN A 444 -12.21 -8.48 -49.57
C ASN A 444 -10.83 -8.92 -49.01
N PRO A 445 -9.90 -7.98 -48.76
CA PRO A 445 -8.56 -8.29 -48.29
C PRO A 445 -8.56 -8.86 -46.86
N VAL A 446 -7.44 -9.48 -46.48
CA VAL A 446 -7.09 -9.73 -45.08
C VAL A 446 -6.02 -8.73 -44.69
N LEU A 447 -6.37 -7.84 -43.78
CA LEU A 447 -5.47 -6.83 -43.24
C LEU A 447 -4.77 -7.38 -42.00
N VAL A 448 -3.52 -7.00 -41.76
CA VAL A 448 -2.79 -7.32 -40.53
C VAL A 448 -2.26 -6.01 -39.97
N ALA A 449 -2.57 -5.76 -38.71
CA ALA A 449 -2.07 -4.62 -37.96
C ALA A 449 -1.60 -5.07 -36.58
N HIS A 450 -0.92 -4.18 -35.85
CA HIS A 450 -0.45 -4.45 -34.50
C HIS A 450 -1.29 -3.68 -33.51
N ASN A 451 -2.13 -4.38 -32.73
CA ASN A 451 -3.31 -3.79 -32.08
C ASN A 451 -4.34 -3.34 -33.12
N ALA A 452 -4.75 -4.27 -33.99
CA ALA A 452 -5.55 -3.99 -35.19
C ALA A 452 -6.84 -3.22 -34.93
N SER A 453 -7.41 -3.32 -33.71
CA SER A 453 -8.56 -2.52 -33.30
C SER A 453 -8.35 -1.01 -33.49
N PHE A 454 -7.13 -0.51 -33.27
CA PHE A 454 -6.78 0.90 -33.44
C PHE A 454 -6.80 1.30 -34.92
N ASP A 455 -5.95 0.69 -35.76
CA ASP A 455 -5.81 1.07 -37.17
C ASP A 455 -7.13 0.89 -37.94
N THR A 456 -7.81 -0.25 -37.72
CA THR A 456 -9.09 -0.54 -38.39
C THR A 456 -10.21 0.40 -37.97
N SER A 457 -10.20 0.92 -36.74
CA SER A 457 -11.19 1.90 -36.29
C SER A 457 -11.10 3.22 -37.05
N PHE A 458 -9.88 3.70 -37.39
CA PHE A 458 -9.70 4.87 -38.23
C PHE A 458 -10.18 4.62 -39.66
N ILE A 459 -9.84 3.47 -40.25
CA ILE A 459 -10.34 3.07 -41.58
C ILE A 459 -11.87 3.02 -41.59
N ASN A 460 -12.49 2.44 -40.56
CA ASN A 460 -13.94 2.33 -40.44
C ASN A 460 -14.63 3.68 -40.25
N GLU A 461 -14.02 4.61 -39.51
CA GLU A 461 -14.60 5.93 -39.33
C GLU A 461 -14.48 6.78 -40.61
N VAL A 462 -13.40 6.66 -41.40
CA VAL A 462 -13.31 7.27 -42.74
C VAL A 462 -14.38 6.68 -43.66
N LYS A 463 -14.56 5.35 -43.66
CA LYS A 463 -15.63 4.68 -44.42
C LYS A 463 -17.01 5.26 -44.09
N LYS A 464 -17.30 5.41 -42.79
CA LYS A 464 -18.57 5.95 -42.30
C LYS A 464 -18.77 7.41 -42.69
N ARG A 465 -17.75 8.27 -42.50
CA ARG A 465 -17.83 9.71 -42.80
C ARG A 465 -18.03 10.01 -44.29
N HIS A 466 -17.48 9.16 -45.16
CA HIS A 466 -17.56 9.35 -46.61
C HIS A 466 -18.48 8.37 -47.33
N ASN A 467 -19.19 7.52 -46.59
CA ASN A 467 -20.08 6.48 -47.12
C ASN A 467 -19.40 5.57 -48.16
N ILE A 468 -18.20 5.07 -47.81
CA ILE A 468 -17.37 4.18 -48.62
C ILE A 468 -17.61 2.73 -48.18
N GLU A 469 -17.93 1.86 -49.14
CA GLU A 469 -18.00 0.41 -48.92
C GLU A 469 -16.62 -0.22 -49.08
N PHE A 470 -16.10 -0.82 -48.02
CA PHE A 470 -14.83 -1.53 -48.03
C PHE A 470 -14.85 -2.65 -46.99
N ASP A 471 -15.20 -3.85 -47.44
CA ASP A 471 -15.25 -5.03 -46.60
C ASP A 471 -13.88 -5.70 -46.55
N TYR A 472 -13.44 -6.04 -45.36
CA TYR A 472 -12.17 -6.70 -45.10
C TYR A 472 -12.27 -7.54 -43.82
N LYS A 473 -11.37 -8.50 -43.71
CA LYS A 473 -11.08 -9.19 -42.44
C LYS A 473 -9.76 -8.68 -41.91
N TYR A 474 -9.53 -8.81 -40.61
CA TYR A 474 -8.26 -8.42 -40.04
C TYR A 474 -7.64 -9.48 -39.13
N ILE A 475 -6.31 -9.46 -39.03
CA ILE A 475 -5.51 -10.22 -38.09
C ILE A 475 -4.84 -9.25 -37.13
N ASP A 476 -4.97 -9.48 -35.83
CA ASP A 476 -4.25 -8.74 -34.82
C ASP A 476 -2.95 -9.47 -34.42
N SER A 477 -1.83 -8.92 -34.88
CA SER A 477 -0.52 -9.46 -34.54
C SER A 477 -0.17 -9.29 -33.05
N LEU A 478 -0.80 -8.37 -32.32
CA LEU A 478 -0.61 -8.24 -30.87
C LEU A 478 -1.11 -9.49 -30.15
N ALA A 479 -2.32 -9.94 -30.49
CA ALA A 479 -2.90 -11.19 -29.97
C ALA A 479 -2.03 -12.40 -30.34
N MET A 480 -1.51 -12.45 -31.58
CA MET A 480 -0.56 -13.49 -32.00
C MET A 480 0.70 -13.48 -31.12
N CYS A 481 1.29 -12.32 -30.89
CA CYS A 481 2.51 -12.20 -30.08
C CYS A 481 2.25 -12.59 -28.62
N GLN A 482 1.12 -12.18 -28.04
CA GLN A 482 0.74 -12.52 -26.66
C GLN A 482 0.58 -14.03 -26.46
N SER A 483 0.05 -14.72 -27.47
CA SER A 483 -0.13 -16.16 -27.47
C SER A 483 1.19 -16.91 -27.72
N MET A 484 1.99 -16.47 -28.69
CA MET A 484 3.14 -17.23 -29.19
C MET A 484 4.47 -16.87 -28.53
N LEU A 485 4.57 -15.73 -27.83
CA LEU A 485 5.79 -15.23 -27.17
C LEU A 485 5.53 -14.88 -25.69
N PRO A 486 5.01 -15.83 -24.87
CA PRO A 486 4.54 -15.56 -23.50
C PRO A 486 5.63 -15.03 -22.56
N GLU A 487 6.90 -15.28 -22.87
CA GLU A 487 8.08 -14.79 -22.13
C GLU A 487 8.26 -13.27 -22.20
N LEU A 488 7.63 -12.58 -23.15
CA LEU A 488 7.73 -11.12 -23.26
C LEU A 488 6.88 -10.42 -22.20
N GLY A 489 7.49 -9.47 -21.49
CA GLY A 489 6.78 -8.61 -20.53
C GLY A 489 5.94 -7.50 -21.18
N ARG A 490 6.30 -7.11 -22.41
CA ARG A 490 5.61 -6.08 -23.23
C ARG A 490 5.71 -6.45 -24.70
N TYR A 491 4.67 -6.14 -25.45
CA TYR A 491 4.54 -6.54 -26.86
C TYR A 491 4.62 -5.37 -27.84
N LYS A 492 5.20 -4.23 -27.46
CA LYS A 492 5.42 -3.12 -28.41
C LYS A 492 6.21 -3.62 -29.63
N LEU A 493 5.86 -3.14 -30.82
CA LEU A 493 6.42 -3.59 -32.10
C LEU A 493 7.95 -3.68 -32.09
N ASN A 494 8.65 -2.66 -31.56
CA ASN A 494 10.11 -2.66 -31.43
C ASN A 494 10.67 -3.73 -30.48
N LEU A 495 10.00 -4.01 -29.37
CA LEU A 495 10.43 -5.01 -28.40
C LEU A 495 10.27 -6.41 -28.98
N VAL A 496 9.17 -6.66 -29.70
CA VAL A 496 8.94 -7.91 -30.43
C VAL A 496 9.98 -8.08 -31.52
N ALA A 497 10.22 -7.07 -32.36
CA ALA A 497 11.23 -7.10 -33.40
C ALA A 497 12.64 -7.40 -32.86
N LYS A 498 13.01 -6.78 -31.72
CA LYS A 498 14.28 -7.01 -31.03
C LYS A 498 14.37 -8.44 -30.50
N HIS A 499 13.30 -8.95 -29.89
CA HIS A 499 13.26 -10.32 -29.38
C HIS A 499 13.42 -11.36 -30.50
N LEU A 500 12.72 -11.16 -31.62
CA LEU A 500 12.81 -12.00 -32.82
C LEU A 500 14.09 -11.75 -33.64
N LYS A 501 14.95 -10.81 -33.23
CA LYS A 501 16.23 -10.47 -33.87
C LYS A 501 16.10 -10.03 -35.33
N LEU A 502 15.08 -9.22 -35.65
CA LEU A 502 14.70 -8.84 -37.02
C LEU A 502 15.47 -7.62 -37.60
N GLY A 503 16.51 -7.16 -36.90
CA GLY A 503 17.42 -6.09 -37.37
C GLY A 503 17.15 -4.71 -36.77
N LYS A 504 17.77 -3.67 -37.36
CA LYS A 504 17.53 -2.27 -36.96
C LYS A 504 16.12 -1.85 -37.33
N PHE A 505 15.51 -1.06 -36.46
CA PHE A 505 14.17 -0.53 -36.60
C PHE A 505 14.22 0.97 -36.34
N ASP A 506 13.88 1.76 -37.36
CA ASP A 506 13.63 3.20 -37.23
C ASP A 506 12.11 3.38 -37.12
N HIS A 507 11.67 4.21 -36.18
CA HIS A 507 10.37 4.06 -35.55
C HIS A 507 9.61 5.39 -35.62
N HIS A 508 9.17 5.78 -36.83
CA HIS A 508 8.66 7.14 -37.09
C HIS A 508 7.68 7.25 -38.27
N HIS A 509 7.50 6.21 -39.08
CA HIS A 509 6.68 6.25 -40.30
C HIS A 509 5.85 4.97 -40.40
N ALA A 510 4.57 5.11 -40.76
CA ALA A 510 3.66 3.98 -40.92
C ALA A 510 4.21 2.92 -41.91
N SER A 511 4.89 3.36 -42.97
CA SER A 511 5.43 2.44 -43.98
C SER A 511 6.62 1.60 -43.48
N ASP A 512 7.38 2.09 -42.51
CA ASP A 512 8.48 1.36 -41.89
C ASP A 512 7.98 0.40 -40.80
N ASP A 513 6.95 0.81 -40.07
CA ASP A 513 6.24 -0.01 -39.08
C ASP A 513 5.53 -1.19 -39.77
N ALA A 514 4.82 -0.94 -40.88
CA ALA A 514 4.21 -2.00 -41.69
C ALA A 514 5.25 -3.01 -42.22
N LYS A 515 6.44 -2.57 -42.64
CA LYS A 515 7.53 -3.48 -43.07
C LYS A 515 8.08 -4.30 -41.91
N MET A 516 8.25 -3.69 -40.73
CA MET A 516 8.74 -4.41 -39.56
C MET A 516 7.71 -5.42 -39.07
N LEU A 517 6.44 -5.00 -39.00
CA LEU A 517 5.32 -5.86 -38.70
C LEU A 517 5.25 -7.04 -39.68
N ALA A 518 5.51 -6.82 -40.97
CA ALA A 518 5.57 -7.90 -41.93
C ALA A 518 6.64 -8.94 -41.65
N LYS A 519 7.83 -8.51 -41.20
CA LYS A 519 8.88 -9.45 -40.77
C LYS A 519 8.44 -10.24 -39.54
N ILE A 520 7.79 -9.59 -38.57
CA ILE A 520 7.26 -10.24 -37.37
C ILE A 520 6.21 -11.28 -37.76
N TYR A 521 5.21 -10.87 -38.54
CA TYR A 521 4.14 -11.75 -39.03
C TYR A 521 4.70 -12.95 -39.78
N LEU A 522 5.63 -12.76 -40.72
CA LEU A 522 6.25 -13.86 -41.46
C LEU A 522 7.01 -14.82 -40.56
N GLU A 523 7.73 -14.33 -39.56
CA GLU A 523 8.45 -15.17 -38.59
C GLU A 523 7.46 -16.01 -37.75
N LEU A 524 6.40 -15.39 -37.23
CA LEU A 524 5.37 -16.09 -36.46
C LEU A 524 4.63 -17.13 -37.31
N MET A 525 4.19 -16.76 -38.52
CA MET A 525 3.53 -17.67 -39.44
C MET A 525 4.44 -18.84 -39.83
N ASN A 526 5.73 -18.60 -40.06
CA ASN A 526 6.70 -19.66 -40.33
C ASN A 526 6.81 -20.65 -39.17
N ARG A 527 6.74 -20.20 -37.91
CA ARG A 527 6.70 -21.08 -36.73
C ARG A 527 5.41 -21.90 -36.72
N LEU A 528 4.25 -21.28 -36.92
CA LEU A 528 2.96 -22.00 -36.96
C LEU A 528 2.93 -23.07 -38.05
N VAL A 529 3.42 -22.75 -39.25
CA VAL A 529 3.50 -23.71 -40.36
C VAL A 529 4.42 -24.88 -40.01
N LYS A 530 5.62 -24.62 -39.45
CA LYS A 530 6.61 -25.67 -39.17
C LYS A 530 6.29 -26.51 -37.94
N GLU A 531 5.77 -25.90 -36.89
CA GLU A 531 5.64 -26.50 -35.57
C GLU A 531 4.23 -27.01 -35.30
N LYS A 532 3.21 -26.38 -35.90
CA LYS A 532 1.80 -26.67 -35.64
C LYS A 532 1.01 -27.09 -36.89
N ASN A 533 1.63 -27.11 -38.08
CA ASN A 533 1.01 -27.47 -39.36
C ASN A 533 -0.19 -26.58 -39.75
N LEU A 534 -0.02 -25.25 -39.71
CA LEU A 534 -1.01 -24.31 -40.23
C LEU A 534 -1.25 -24.51 -41.75
N GLU A 535 -2.51 -24.65 -42.16
CA GLU A 535 -2.93 -24.81 -43.56
C GLU A 535 -3.67 -23.57 -44.10
N ASN A 536 -4.59 -23.02 -43.31
CA ASN A 536 -5.40 -21.84 -43.65
C ASN A 536 -5.45 -20.81 -42.51
N LEU A 537 -5.90 -19.59 -42.82
CA LEU A 537 -5.94 -18.49 -41.85
C LEU A 537 -7.00 -18.68 -40.76
N GLY A 538 -8.10 -19.36 -41.04
CA GLY A 538 -9.17 -19.64 -40.07
C GLY A 538 -8.69 -20.46 -38.87
N GLN A 539 -7.62 -21.25 -39.04
CA GLN A 539 -7.00 -22.02 -37.96
C GLN A 539 -6.28 -21.15 -36.92
N LEU A 540 -5.94 -19.89 -37.22
CA LEU A 540 -5.16 -19.02 -36.34
C LEU A 540 -5.78 -18.87 -34.94
N ASN A 541 -7.11 -18.83 -34.84
CA ASN A 541 -7.81 -18.72 -33.54
C ASN A 541 -7.76 -20.01 -32.69
N THR A 542 -7.32 -21.14 -33.25
CA THR A 542 -7.37 -22.46 -32.60
C THR A 542 -6.02 -23.14 -32.44
N ILE A 543 -5.05 -22.79 -33.28
CA ILE A 543 -3.75 -23.47 -33.36
C ILE A 543 -2.72 -22.86 -32.40
N THR A 544 -2.95 -21.62 -31.99
CA THR A 544 -2.10 -20.88 -31.05
C THR A 544 -2.49 -21.22 -29.61
N ASP A 545 -1.56 -21.00 -28.69
CA ASP A 545 -1.82 -21.29 -27.27
C ASP A 545 -2.77 -20.24 -26.67
N LYS A 546 -3.43 -20.55 -25.55
CA LYS A 546 -4.27 -19.54 -24.87
C LYS A 546 -3.40 -18.40 -24.36
N ILE A 547 -3.88 -17.17 -24.49
CA ILE A 547 -3.21 -16.00 -23.93
C ILE A 547 -3.22 -16.12 -22.40
N ASP A 548 -2.05 -15.96 -21.79
CA ASP A 548 -1.93 -15.88 -20.32
C ASP A 548 -2.74 -14.68 -19.81
N VAL A 549 -3.64 -14.92 -18.86
CA VAL A 549 -4.51 -13.90 -18.25
C VAL A 549 -3.74 -12.72 -17.69
N LYS A 550 -2.48 -12.92 -17.28
CA LYS A 550 -1.58 -11.85 -16.79
C LYS A 550 -1.15 -10.85 -17.86
N LYS A 551 -1.40 -11.17 -19.14
CA LYS A 551 -1.08 -10.33 -20.31
C LYS A 551 -2.30 -9.56 -20.82
N LEU A 552 -3.50 -9.91 -20.36
CA LEU A 552 -4.73 -9.21 -20.70
C LEU A 552 -4.76 -7.82 -20.03
N LYS A 553 -5.53 -6.91 -20.62
CA LYS A 553 -5.70 -5.57 -20.07
C LYS A 553 -6.56 -5.66 -18.80
N PRO A 554 -6.07 -5.16 -17.65
CA PRO A 554 -6.87 -5.06 -16.44
C PRO A 554 -7.80 -3.84 -16.50
N TYR A 555 -8.99 -3.99 -15.92
CA TYR A 555 -10.01 -2.97 -15.73
C TYR A 555 -10.41 -2.91 -14.26
N HIS A 556 -10.96 -1.79 -13.82
CA HIS A 556 -11.54 -1.67 -12.50
C HIS A 556 -12.97 -2.24 -12.49
N GLN A 557 -13.38 -2.81 -11.36
CA GLN A 557 -14.74 -3.27 -11.12
C GLN A 557 -15.04 -3.23 -9.62
N ILE A 558 -16.21 -2.72 -9.23
CA ILE A 558 -16.63 -2.77 -7.83
C ILE A 558 -17.27 -4.12 -7.54
N ILE A 559 -16.88 -4.72 -6.43
CA ILE A 559 -17.48 -5.93 -5.86
C ILE A 559 -17.98 -5.59 -4.47
N LEU A 560 -19.30 -5.70 -4.24
CA LEU A 560 -19.91 -5.53 -2.93
C LEU A 560 -20.35 -6.89 -2.38
N VAL A 561 -20.14 -7.10 -1.08
CA VAL A 561 -20.54 -8.32 -0.37
C VAL A 561 -22.00 -8.19 0.05
N LYS A 562 -22.87 -9.04 -0.52
CA LYS A 562 -24.30 -9.10 -0.19
C LYS A 562 -24.57 -9.80 1.14
N ASN A 563 -23.83 -10.85 1.45
CA ASN A 563 -24.03 -11.68 2.64
C ASN A 563 -22.76 -12.44 3.05
N GLN A 564 -22.83 -13.27 4.09
CA GLN A 564 -21.68 -14.02 4.60
C GLN A 564 -21.07 -15.02 3.60
N THR A 565 -21.87 -15.58 2.68
CA THR A 565 -21.34 -16.40 1.58
C THR A 565 -20.49 -15.56 0.64
N GLY A 566 -21.00 -14.38 0.28
CA GLY A 566 -20.27 -13.37 -0.49
C GLY A 566 -18.94 -12.98 0.14
N LEU A 567 -18.91 -12.76 1.46
CA LEU A 567 -17.68 -12.40 2.18
C LEU A 567 -16.60 -13.48 1.98
N LYS A 568 -16.98 -14.74 2.15
CA LYS A 568 -16.08 -15.88 1.96
C LYS A 568 -15.60 -15.98 0.51
N ASN A 569 -16.48 -15.72 -0.45
CA ASN A 569 -16.12 -15.70 -1.88
C ASN A 569 -15.17 -14.53 -2.20
N LEU A 570 -15.39 -13.34 -1.66
CA LEU A 570 -14.47 -12.21 -1.81
C LEU A 570 -13.09 -12.53 -1.22
N TYR A 571 -13.01 -13.17 -0.05
CA TYR A 571 -11.74 -13.61 0.53
C TYR A 571 -11.00 -14.62 -0.36
N LYS A 572 -11.72 -15.56 -0.98
CA LYS A 572 -11.12 -16.46 -1.98
C LYS A 572 -10.60 -15.70 -3.19
N LEU A 573 -11.40 -14.79 -3.75
CA LEU A 573 -11.03 -13.99 -4.92
C LEU A 573 -9.79 -13.15 -4.66
N VAL A 574 -9.72 -12.46 -3.51
CA VAL A 574 -8.53 -11.71 -3.08
C VAL A 574 -7.33 -12.64 -2.86
N SER A 575 -7.55 -13.87 -2.40
CA SER A 575 -6.46 -14.85 -2.25
C SER A 575 -5.93 -15.32 -3.60
N TYR A 576 -6.80 -15.74 -4.53
CA TYR A 576 -6.40 -16.18 -5.87
C TYR A 576 -5.72 -15.05 -6.66
N SER A 577 -6.21 -13.82 -6.52
CA SER A 577 -5.61 -12.67 -7.20
C SER A 577 -4.19 -12.36 -6.72
N ASN A 578 -3.88 -12.63 -5.45
CA ASN A 578 -2.55 -12.44 -4.87
C ASN A 578 -1.62 -13.67 -5.01
N LEU A 579 -2.16 -14.88 -5.11
CA LEU A 579 -1.37 -16.12 -5.17
C LEU A 579 -1.17 -16.62 -6.61
N ASP A 580 -2.26 -16.77 -7.36
CA ASP A 580 -2.24 -17.45 -8.66
C ASP A 580 -2.11 -16.43 -9.81
N TYR A 581 -2.84 -15.33 -9.71
CA TYR A 581 -3.00 -14.35 -10.79
C TYR A 581 -2.23 -13.04 -10.58
N PHE A 582 -1.41 -12.97 -9.52
CA PHE A 582 -0.61 -11.77 -9.28
C PHE A 582 0.38 -11.52 -10.44
N TYR A 583 0.45 -10.27 -10.85
CA TYR A 583 1.47 -9.78 -11.78
C TYR A 583 2.13 -8.52 -11.23
N LYS A 584 1.59 -7.35 -11.56
CA LYS A 584 1.94 -6.07 -10.92
C LYS A 584 0.88 -5.60 -9.93
N LYS A 585 -0.32 -6.12 -10.12
CA LYS A 585 -1.53 -5.90 -9.36
C LYS A 585 -2.17 -7.28 -9.13
N PRO A 586 -2.99 -7.44 -8.09
CA PRO A 586 -3.72 -8.68 -7.86
C PRO A 586 -4.89 -8.79 -8.86
N LEU A 587 -4.70 -9.56 -9.94
CA LEU A 587 -5.67 -9.66 -11.04
C LEU A 587 -6.78 -10.67 -10.72
N MET A 588 -8.01 -10.38 -11.13
CA MET A 588 -9.18 -11.27 -11.01
C MET A 588 -9.74 -11.59 -12.39
N PRO A 589 -9.53 -12.80 -12.94
CA PRO A 589 -10.16 -13.20 -14.19
C PRO A 589 -11.69 -13.25 -14.07
N LYS A 590 -12.43 -12.78 -15.08
CA LYS A 590 -13.90 -12.84 -15.12
C LYS A 590 -14.43 -14.27 -14.96
N SER A 591 -13.74 -15.26 -15.52
CA SER A 591 -14.12 -16.68 -15.36
C SER A 591 -14.15 -17.09 -13.89
N VAL A 592 -13.15 -16.69 -13.10
CA VAL A 592 -13.03 -16.98 -11.66
C VAL A 592 -14.05 -16.16 -10.86
N LEU A 593 -14.35 -14.92 -11.27
CA LEU A 593 -15.44 -14.14 -10.68
C LEU A 593 -16.79 -14.85 -10.84
N LEU A 594 -17.09 -15.37 -12.02
CA LEU A 594 -18.32 -16.12 -12.30
C LEU A 594 -18.41 -17.40 -11.47
N GLU A 595 -17.31 -18.10 -11.21
CA GLU A 595 -17.29 -19.26 -10.32
C GLU A 595 -17.61 -18.91 -8.86
N HIS A 596 -17.34 -17.66 -8.45
CA HIS A 596 -17.50 -17.17 -7.08
C HIS A 596 -18.53 -16.04 -6.92
N HIS A 597 -19.42 -15.86 -7.90
CA HIS A 597 -20.39 -14.75 -7.93
C HIS A 597 -21.45 -14.81 -6.82
N GLU A 598 -21.70 -15.99 -6.23
CA GLU A 598 -22.73 -16.16 -5.21
C GLU A 598 -22.52 -15.22 -4.02
N GLY A 599 -23.53 -14.42 -3.72
CA GLY A 599 -23.50 -13.47 -2.60
C GLY A 599 -22.69 -12.19 -2.86
N LEU A 600 -22.29 -11.93 -4.11
CA LEU A 600 -21.62 -10.70 -4.53
C LEU A 600 -22.55 -9.85 -5.41
N ILE A 601 -22.27 -8.55 -5.47
CA ILE A 601 -22.92 -7.58 -6.39
C ILE A 601 -21.80 -6.88 -7.17
N PHE A 602 -21.93 -6.79 -8.49
CA PHE A 602 -20.92 -6.23 -9.39
C PHE A 602 -21.33 -4.85 -9.94
N GLY A 603 -20.46 -3.86 -9.72
CA GLY A 603 -20.59 -2.49 -10.24
C GLY A 603 -19.59 -2.18 -11.34
N SER A 604 -19.98 -1.38 -12.33
CA SER A 604 -19.14 -1.08 -13.50
C SER A 604 -17.92 -0.19 -13.24
N ALA A 605 -17.78 0.37 -12.03
CA ALA A 605 -16.66 1.19 -11.56
C ALA A 605 -16.43 2.52 -12.34
N CYS A 606 -15.22 3.06 -12.19
CA CYS A 606 -14.80 4.38 -12.66
C CYS A 606 -14.45 4.41 -14.16
N GLU A 607 -13.71 5.43 -14.59
CA GLU A 607 -13.26 5.59 -15.97
C GLU A 607 -12.25 4.51 -16.41
N ALA A 608 -11.56 3.89 -15.45
CA ALA A 608 -10.74 2.70 -15.67
C ALA A 608 -11.56 1.39 -15.74
N GLY A 609 -12.88 1.46 -15.56
CA GLY A 609 -13.81 0.36 -15.78
C GLY A 609 -13.96 -0.02 -17.25
N GLU A 610 -14.31 -1.28 -17.50
CA GLU A 610 -14.39 -1.83 -18.86
C GLU A 610 -15.50 -1.17 -19.68
N LEU A 611 -16.69 -0.99 -19.08
CA LEU A 611 -17.84 -0.36 -19.73
C LEU A 611 -17.58 1.12 -20.06
N PHE A 612 -17.06 1.90 -19.11
CA PHE A 612 -16.77 3.32 -19.34
C PHE A 612 -15.72 3.48 -20.44
N THR A 613 -14.66 2.66 -20.41
CA THR A 613 -13.64 2.64 -21.47
C THR A 613 -14.26 2.34 -22.83
N ALA A 614 -15.19 1.37 -22.92
CA ALA A 614 -15.86 1.02 -24.18
C ALA A 614 -16.71 2.18 -24.74
N ILE A 615 -17.39 2.93 -23.87
CA ILE A 615 -18.16 4.13 -24.22
C ILE A 615 -17.25 5.25 -24.75
N VAL A 616 -16.14 5.52 -24.05
CA VAL A 616 -15.15 6.52 -24.48
C VAL A 616 -14.52 6.16 -25.82
N GLN A 617 -14.28 4.86 -26.05
CA GLN A 617 -13.77 4.33 -27.32
C GLN A 617 -14.84 4.25 -28.41
N ASN A 618 -16.09 4.57 -28.10
CA ASN A 618 -17.24 4.51 -29.00
C ASN A 618 -17.32 3.15 -29.71
N ARG A 619 -17.19 2.06 -28.92
CA ARG A 619 -17.33 0.69 -29.42
C ARG A 619 -18.76 0.42 -29.94
N PRO A 620 -18.96 -0.61 -30.77
CA PRO A 620 -20.29 -0.99 -31.23
C PRO A 620 -21.29 -1.16 -30.08
N HIS A 621 -22.55 -0.71 -30.29
CA HIS A 621 -23.58 -0.70 -29.25
C HIS A 621 -23.90 -2.10 -28.71
N ASP A 622 -23.87 -3.11 -29.55
CA ASP A 622 -24.05 -4.52 -29.18
C ASP A 622 -22.95 -5.03 -28.26
N GLU A 623 -21.69 -4.62 -28.49
CA GLU A 623 -20.57 -4.91 -27.57
C GLU A 623 -20.76 -4.19 -26.23
N ILE A 624 -21.18 -2.92 -26.25
CA ILE A 624 -21.46 -2.14 -25.03
C ILE A 624 -22.58 -2.78 -24.20
N VAL A 625 -23.65 -3.25 -24.86
CA VAL A 625 -24.75 -3.97 -24.20
C VAL A 625 -24.25 -5.28 -23.57
N HIS A 626 -23.51 -6.10 -24.31
CA HIS A 626 -22.92 -7.36 -23.80
C HIS A 626 -22.03 -7.12 -22.58
N LEU A 627 -21.22 -6.05 -22.58
CA LEU A 627 -20.40 -5.69 -21.44
C LEU A 627 -21.25 -5.25 -20.23
N ALA A 628 -22.31 -4.48 -20.45
CA ALA A 628 -23.17 -3.97 -19.39
C ALA A 628 -23.97 -5.07 -18.68
N GLU A 629 -24.39 -6.11 -19.40
CA GLU A 629 -25.12 -7.27 -18.85
C GLU A 629 -24.35 -8.07 -17.79
N PHE A 630 -23.03 -7.87 -17.68
CA PHE A 630 -22.21 -8.51 -16.65
C PHE A 630 -22.37 -7.86 -15.25
N TYR A 631 -22.89 -6.65 -15.18
CA TYR A 631 -22.97 -5.87 -13.94
C TYR A 631 -24.39 -5.86 -13.36
N ASP A 632 -24.50 -5.88 -12.04
CA ASP A 632 -25.77 -5.73 -11.33
C ASP A 632 -26.20 -4.27 -11.24
N TYR A 633 -25.24 -3.33 -11.32
CA TYR A 633 -25.50 -1.89 -11.41
C TYR A 633 -24.39 -1.18 -12.19
N LEU A 634 -24.74 -0.04 -12.81
CA LEU A 634 -23.80 0.78 -13.57
C LEU A 634 -23.45 2.05 -12.77
N GLU A 635 -22.18 2.45 -12.81
CA GLU A 635 -21.68 3.63 -12.12
C GLU A 635 -21.51 4.81 -13.06
N ILE A 636 -21.86 5.99 -12.55
CA ILE A 636 -21.39 7.27 -13.08
C ILE A 636 -20.81 8.10 -11.95
N GLN A 637 -19.86 8.97 -12.27
CA GLN A 637 -19.15 9.79 -11.30
C GLN A 637 -19.29 11.29 -11.60
N PRO A 638 -19.08 12.16 -10.59
CA PRO A 638 -18.97 13.59 -10.76
C PRO A 638 -18.07 13.96 -11.93
N VAL A 639 -18.45 14.95 -12.72
CA VAL A 639 -17.78 15.31 -13.97
C VAL A 639 -16.32 15.67 -13.73
N LEU A 640 -16.03 16.31 -12.60
CA LEU A 640 -14.68 16.72 -12.23
C LEU A 640 -13.75 15.54 -11.89
N ASN A 641 -14.27 14.34 -11.61
CA ASN A 641 -13.43 13.15 -11.45
C ASN A 641 -12.66 12.86 -12.75
N ASN A 642 -13.29 13.14 -13.89
CA ASN A 642 -12.77 12.87 -15.22
C ASN A 642 -12.20 14.11 -15.94
N GLU A 643 -11.96 15.22 -15.23
CA GLU A 643 -11.45 16.46 -15.84
C GLU A 643 -10.08 16.24 -16.53
N PHE A 644 -9.27 15.31 -16.04
CA PHE A 644 -7.99 14.96 -16.65
C PHE A 644 -8.12 14.45 -18.10
N MET A 645 -9.27 13.87 -18.45
CA MET A 645 -9.57 13.44 -19.81
C MET A 645 -9.69 14.62 -20.79
N ILE A 646 -10.06 15.80 -20.30
CA ILE A 646 -10.04 17.03 -21.11
C ILE A 646 -8.59 17.45 -21.36
N ARG A 647 -7.77 17.39 -20.31
CA ARG A 647 -6.36 17.81 -20.38
C ARG A 647 -5.51 16.93 -21.28
N ASN A 648 -5.79 15.63 -21.34
CA ASN A 648 -5.08 14.67 -22.20
C ASN A 648 -5.73 14.48 -23.59
N GLY A 649 -6.79 15.23 -23.91
CA GLY A 649 -7.45 15.20 -25.22
C GLY A 649 -8.37 14.00 -25.46
N THR A 650 -8.66 13.18 -24.44
CA THR A 650 -9.66 12.10 -24.55
C THR A 650 -11.08 12.65 -24.63
N ALA A 651 -11.36 13.75 -23.93
CA ALA A 651 -12.61 14.52 -23.99
C ALA A 651 -12.34 15.98 -24.43
N ASP A 652 -13.30 16.61 -25.08
CA ASP A 652 -13.20 17.96 -25.65
C ASP A 652 -13.70 19.02 -24.67
N SER A 653 -14.61 18.64 -23.77
CA SER A 653 -15.27 19.57 -22.87
C SER A 653 -15.96 18.84 -21.72
N ILE A 654 -16.37 19.63 -20.71
CA ILE A 654 -17.26 19.20 -19.63
C ILE A 654 -18.55 18.59 -20.18
N GLU A 655 -19.11 19.14 -21.27
CA GLU A 655 -20.34 18.63 -21.89
C GLU A 655 -20.16 17.21 -22.44
N GLU A 656 -18.97 16.88 -22.94
CA GLU A 656 -18.70 15.53 -23.42
C GLU A 656 -18.55 14.53 -22.27
N LEU A 657 -17.91 14.92 -21.17
CA LEU A 657 -17.88 14.09 -19.96
C LEU A 657 -19.30 13.82 -19.44
N GLN A 658 -20.15 14.84 -19.42
CA GLN A 658 -21.57 14.67 -19.12
C GLN A 658 -22.28 13.76 -20.12
N ASN A 659 -21.90 13.80 -21.40
CA ASN A 659 -22.46 12.93 -22.41
C ASN A 659 -22.08 11.46 -22.22
N PHE A 660 -20.87 11.14 -21.76
CA PHE A 660 -20.52 9.77 -21.36
C PHE A 660 -21.44 9.28 -20.23
N ASN A 661 -21.66 10.12 -19.21
CA ASN A 661 -22.61 9.81 -18.14
C ASN A 661 -24.04 9.61 -18.68
N ARG A 662 -24.51 10.47 -19.61
CA ARG A 662 -25.83 10.32 -20.24
C ARG A 662 -25.97 9.02 -21.04
N GLN A 663 -24.90 8.57 -21.69
CA GLN A 663 -24.89 7.29 -22.42
C GLN A 663 -25.04 6.10 -21.46
N ILE A 664 -24.34 6.11 -20.32
CA ILE A 664 -24.49 5.07 -19.27
C ILE A 664 -25.90 5.09 -18.69
N VAL A 665 -26.45 6.28 -18.39
CA VAL A 665 -27.84 6.42 -17.91
C VAL A 665 -28.83 5.82 -18.89
N LYS A 666 -28.71 6.16 -20.18
CA LYS A 666 -29.57 5.62 -21.23
C LYS A 666 -29.42 4.11 -21.38
N LEU A 667 -28.20 3.58 -21.26
CA LEU A 667 -27.93 2.14 -21.33
C LEU A 667 -28.58 1.41 -20.15
N GLY A 668 -28.48 1.94 -18.93
CA GLY A 668 -29.17 1.38 -17.77
C GLY A 668 -30.69 1.36 -17.93
N GLU A 669 -31.28 2.41 -18.52
CA GLU A 669 -32.71 2.44 -18.85
C GLU A 669 -33.10 1.42 -19.94
N GLU A 670 -32.25 1.21 -20.93
CA GLU A 670 -32.45 0.24 -22.02
C GLU A 670 -32.45 -1.21 -21.49
N LEU A 671 -31.58 -1.50 -20.53
CA LEU A 671 -31.35 -2.85 -19.99
C LEU A 671 -32.08 -3.13 -18.67
N ASP A 672 -32.80 -2.15 -18.11
CA ASP A 672 -33.39 -2.22 -16.76
C ASP A 672 -32.35 -2.51 -15.65
N ILE A 673 -31.14 -1.96 -15.82
CA ILE A 673 -30.04 -2.06 -14.85
C ILE A 673 -29.94 -0.74 -14.08
N PRO A 674 -29.97 -0.76 -12.73
CA PRO A 674 -29.84 0.46 -11.93
C PRO A 674 -28.56 1.22 -12.23
N VAL A 675 -28.68 2.53 -12.42
CA VAL A 675 -27.53 3.44 -12.51
C VAL A 675 -27.37 4.17 -11.19
N VAL A 676 -26.18 4.16 -10.62
CA VAL A 676 -25.86 4.81 -9.34
C VAL A 676 -24.79 5.88 -9.52
N ALA A 677 -24.91 6.96 -8.77
CA ALA A 677 -23.91 8.01 -8.74
C ALA A 677 -22.98 7.85 -7.52
N THR A 678 -21.71 7.57 -7.77
CA THR A 678 -20.67 7.35 -6.74
C THR A 678 -19.60 8.43 -6.79
N CYS A 679 -18.86 8.65 -5.70
CA CYS A 679 -17.81 9.68 -5.65
C CYS A 679 -16.41 9.17 -5.94
N ASP A 680 -16.16 7.87 -5.77
CA ASP A 680 -14.81 7.29 -5.82
C ASP A 680 -13.87 8.02 -4.83
N VAL A 681 -14.30 8.01 -3.57
CA VAL A 681 -13.71 8.85 -2.53
C VAL A 681 -12.32 8.35 -2.16
N HIS A 682 -11.34 9.26 -2.08
CA HIS A 682 -9.97 8.98 -1.67
C HIS A 682 -9.52 9.79 -0.43
N PHE A 683 -10.28 10.83 -0.09
CA PHE A 683 -10.04 11.68 1.07
C PHE A 683 -11.37 12.24 1.60
N ILE A 684 -11.44 12.56 2.89
CA ILE A 684 -12.73 12.89 3.52
C ILE A 684 -13.24 14.28 3.14
N ASP A 685 -12.40 15.31 3.22
CA ASP A 685 -12.77 16.69 2.95
C ASP A 685 -11.93 17.27 1.79
N LYS A 686 -12.48 18.23 1.05
CA LYS A 686 -11.78 18.88 -0.08
C LYS A 686 -10.38 19.42 0.29
N LYS A 687 -10.19 19.85 1.55
CA LYS A 687 -8.91 20.36 2.08
C LYS A 687 -7.81 19.29 2.20
N ASP A 688 -8.20 18.01 2.24
CA ASP A 688 -7.29 16.88 2.45
C ASP A 688 -6.67 16.37 1.13
N GLU A 689 -7.12 16.92 0.00
CA GLU A 689 -6.55 16.67 -1.33
C GLU A 689 -5.02 16.84 -1.34
N ILE A 690 -4.51 17.82 -0.58
CA ILE A 690 -3.07 18.11 -0.48
C ILE A 690 -2.25 16.89 -0.04
N PHE A 691 -2.79 16.03 0.84
CA PHE A 691 -2.07 14.86 1.34
C PHE A 691 -1.92 13.81 0.23
N ARG A 692 -2.98 13.59 -0.56
CA ARG A 692 -2.90 12.72 -1.75
C ARG A 692 -1.92 13.28 -2.79
N LYS A 693 -1.92 14.59 -3.02
CA LYS A 693 -0.94 15.24 -3.94
C LYS A 693 0.50 14.98 -3.49
N ILE A 694 0.79 15.10 -2.20
CA ILE A 694 2.12 14.80 -1.63
C ILE A 694 2.52 13.34 -1.87
N LEU A 695 1.61 12.39 -1.61
CA LEU A 695 1.88 10.95 -1.82
C LEU A 695 2.08 10.62 -3.31
N MET A 696 1.25 11.16 -4.19
CA MET A 696 1.37 10.97 -5.65
C MET A 696 2.67 11.54 -6.20
N THR A 697 3.08 12.73 -5.74
CA THR A 697 4.40 13.29 -6.04
C THR A 697 5.52 12.37 -5.57
N GLY A 698 5.43 11.82 -4.34
CA GLY A 698 6.41 10.85 -3.82
C GLY A 698 6.52 9.57 -4.65
N ASN A 699 5.47 9.19 -5.37
CA ASN A 699 5.44 8.05 -6.30
C ASN A 699 5.88 8.40 -7.73
N GLY A 700 6.21 9.67 -8.02
CA GLY A 700 6.68 10.13 -9.33
C GLY A 700 5.57 10.40 -10.36
N PHE A 701 4.33 10.63 -9.93
CA PHE A 701 3.23 11.02 -10.83
C PHE A 701 3.42 12.46 -11.32
N LYS A 702 3.52 12.63 -12.64
CA LYS A 702 3.78 13.95 -13.27
C LYS A 702 2.63 14.94 -13.14
N ASP A 703 1.41 14.42 -12.98
CA ASP A 703 0.16 15.16 -12.85
C ASP A 703 -0.35 15.19 -11.39
N ALA A 704 0.51 14.88 -10.42
CA ALA A 704 0.17 14.90 -8.99
C ALA A 704 -0.39 16.26 -8.50
N GLN A 705 -0.12 17.36 -9.19
CA GLN A 705 -0.66 18.68 -8.84
C GLN A 705 -2.10 18.91 -9.34
N GLN A 706 -2.54 18.13 -10.34
CA GLN A 706 -3.83 18.30 -11.03
C GLN A 706 -4.78 17.13 -10.72
N GLN A 707 -4.76 16.65 -9.47
CA GLN A 707 -5.61 15.54 -9.04
C GLN A 707 -7.08 15.93 -9.05
N PRO A 708 -7.99 14.99 -9.39
CA PRO A 708 -9.41 15.23 -9.31
C PRO A 708 -9.88 15.40 -7.85
N PRO A 709 -10.98 16.13 -7.61
CA PRO A 709 -11.52 16.37 -6.27
C PRO A 709 -12.33 15.15 -5.77
N LEU A 710 -11.63 14.08 -5.40
CA LEU A 710 -12.17 12.80 -4.92
C LEU A 710 -12.52 12.82 -3.42
N TYR A 711 -13.26 13.84 -2.98
CA TYR A 711 -13.68 13.95 -1.57
C TYR A 711 -15.07 13.35 -1.31
N PHE A 712 -15.38 13.04 -0.04
CA PHE A 712 -16.70 12.54 0.33
C PHE A 712 -17.75 13.65 0.24
N ARG A 713 -18.63 13.60 -0.79
CA ARG A 713 -19.68 14.60 -1.00
C ARG A 713 -20.93 14.33 -0.15
N THR A 714 -21.68 15.39 0.19
CA THR A 714 -23.02 15.22 0.77
C THR A 714 -24.04 14.84 -0.31
N THR A 715 -25.24 14.43 0.10
CA THR A 715 -26.38 14.19 -0.81
C THR A 715 -26.71 15.45 -1.61
N ASP A 716 -26.72 16.62 -0.97
CA ASP A 716 -27.03 17.90 -1.63
C ASP A 716 -26.01 18.24 -2.72
N GLU A 717 -24.71 18.08 -2.45
CA GLU A 717 -23.66 18.32 -3.42
C GLU A 717 -23.77 17.39 -4.64
N MET A 718 -24.14 16.14 -4.41
CA MET A 718 -24.30 15.16 -5.48
C MET A 718 -25.55 15.43 -6.32
N LEU A 719 -26.66 15.84 -5.70
CA LEU A 719 -27.85 16.25 -6.45
C LEU A 719 -27.56 17.47 -7.34
N GLU A 720 -26.76 18.42 -6.85
CA GLU A 720 -26.32 19.58 -7.63
C GLU A 720 -25.36 19.18 -8.77
N GLU A 721 -24.38 18.32 -8.50
CA GLU A 721 -23.43 17.80 -9.48
C GLU A 721 -24.13 17.15 -10.68
N PHE A 722 -25.17 16.35 -10.42
CA PHE A 722 -25.92 15.62 -11.46
C PHE A 722 -27.17 16.36 -11.96
N ALA A 723 -27.36 17.63 -11.60
CA ALA A 723 -28.54 18.41 -11.98
C ALA A 723 -28.73 18.54 -13.51
N TYR A 724 -27.66 18.38 -14.30
CA TYR A 724 -27.70 18.41 -15.76
C TYR A 724 -28.47 17.22 -16.37
N LEU A 725 -28.74 16.15 -15.62
CA LEU A 725 -29.59 15.01 -16.02
C LEU A 725 -31.09 15.29 -15.81
N GLY A 726 -31.43 16.39 -15.14
CA GLY A 726 -32.77 16.68 -14.68
C GLY A 726 -33.03 16.17 -13.26
N LYS A 727 -33.87 16.90 -12.52
CA LYS A 727 -34.09 16.69 -11.07
C LYS A 727 -34.54 15.27 -10.70
N GLU A 728 -35.44 14.68 -11.49
CA GLU A 728 -35.97 13.34 -11.24
C GLU A 728 -34.86 12.29 -11.40
N LYS A 729 -34.14 12.30 -12.52
CA LYS A 729 -33.05 11.36 -12.77
C LYS A 729 -31.89 11.55 -11.79
N ALA A 730 -31.53 12.78 -11.45
CA ALA A 730 -30.51 13.04 -10.44
C ALA A 730 -30.89 12.44 -9.07
N TYR A 731 -32.15 12.61 -8.65
CA TYR A 731 -32.64 12.01 -7.40
C TYR A 731 -32.65 10.48 -7.46
N GLU A 732 -33.10 9.90 -8.57
CA GLU A 732 -33.12 8.45 -8.80
C GLU A 732 -31.72 7.85 -8.62
N ILE A 733 -30.71 8.35 -9.34
CA ILE A 733 -29.37 7.73 -9.33
C ILE A 733 -28.55 8.08 -8.09
N VAL A 734 -28.75 9.26 -7.47
CA VAL A 734 -28.00 9.69 -6.29
C VAL A 734 -28.58 9.09 -5.02
N VAL A 735 -29.91 8.99 -4.93
CA VAL A 735 -30.61 8.60 -3.70
C VAL A 735 -31.34 7.27 -3.85
N GLU A 736 -32.23 7.11 -4.82
CA GLU A 736 -33.09 5.91 -4.87
C GLU A 736 -32.30 4.64 -5.18
N ASN A 737 -31.49 4.65 -6.25
CA ASN A 737 -30.73 3.49 -6.68
C ASN A 737 -29.58 3.16 -5.71
N THR A 738 -28.90 4.16 -5.14
CA THR A 738 -27.86 3.91 -4.12
C THR A 738 -28.44 3.23 -2.88
N ASN A 739 -29.61 3.68 -2.41
CA ASN A 739 -30.32 3.02 -1.32
C ASN A 739 -30.83 1.64 -1.73
N LYS A 740 -31.35 1.47 -2.96
CA LYS A 740 -31.81 0.16 -3.46
C LYS A 740 -30.71 -0.89 -3.40
N ILE A 741 -29.50 -0.56 -3.88
CA ILE A 741 -28.35 -1.48 -3.80
C ILE A 741 -27.98 -1.74 -2.34
N ALA A 742 -27.95 -0.71 -1.50
CA ALA A 742 -27.67 -0.88 -0.07
C ALA A 742 -28.69 -1.79 0.63
N ASP A 743 -29.98 -1.66 0.31
CA ASP A 743 -31.08 -2.41 0.92
C ASP A 743 -31.01 -3.92 0.60
N GLU A 744 -30.39 -4.29 -0.53
CA GLU A 744 -30.15 -5.70 -0.88
C GLU A 744 -29.08 -6.39 -0.03
N ILE A 745 -28.25 -5.62 0.67
CA ILE A 745 -27.08 -6.10 1.39
C ILE A 745 -27.43 -6.39 2.85
N GLU A 746 -27.09 -7.59 3.34
CA GLU A 746 -27.29 -7.98 4.72
C GLU A 746 -26.27 -7.31 5.66
N VAL A 747 -26.52 -7.34 6.97
CA VAL A 747 -25.50 -6.95 7.95
C VAL A 747 -24.46 -8.07 8.03
N VAL A 748 -23.27 -7.81 7.49
CA VAL A 748 -22.17 -8.77 7.43
C VAL A 748 -21.12 -8.44 8.48
N ARG A 749 -20.59 -9.47 9.14
CA ARG A 749 -19.47 -9.35 10.08
C ARG A 749 -18.21 -9.99 9.46
N PRO A 750 -17.17 -9.22 9.10
CA PRO A 750 -15.96 -9.72 8.44
C PRO A 750 -15.19 -10.79 9.22
N ILE A 751 -15.05 -10.59 10.52
CA ILE A 751 -14.35 -11.51 11.42
C ILE A 751 -15.41 -12.15 12.32
N PRO A 752 -15.40 -13.48 12.58
CA PRO A 752 -16.32 -14.11 13.53
C PRO A 752 -15.96 -13.83 15.00
N LYS A 753 -16.90 -14.01 15.93
CA LYS A 753 -16.64 -13.89 17.38
C LYS A 753 -16.10 -15.21 17.93
N GLY A 754 -15.21 -15.13 18.92
CA GLY A 754 -14.67 -16.28 19.64
C GLY A 754 -13.39 -16.86 19.04
N THR A 755 -12.93 -17.95 19.65
CA THR A 755 -11.70 -18.67 19.29
C THR A 755 -12.06 -20.05 18.75
N PHE A 756 -11.38 -20.49 17.68
CA PHE A 756 -11.61 -21.78 17.03
C PHE A 756 -10.35 -22.64 17.18
N THR A 757 -10.38 -23.63 18.06
CA THR A 757 -9.21 -24.45 18.38
C THR A 757 -9.06 -25.63 17.40
N PRO A 758 -7.83 -26.00 17.03
CA PRO A 758 -7.56 -27.19 16.23
C PRO A 758 -7.82 -28.47 17.04
N ASN A 759 -8.08 -29.60 16.34
CA ASN A 759 -8.22 -30.91 16.95
C ASN A 759 -7.19 -31.89 16.37
N ILE A 760 -6.44 -32.57 17.24
CA ILE A 760 -5.50 -33.65 16.89
C ILE A 760 -5.86 -34.86 17.74
N GLU A 761 -6.17 -35.99 17.09
CA GLU A 761 -6.51 -37.24 17.75
C GLU A 761 -5.35 -37.70 18.66
N GLY A 762 -5.65 -38.04 19.91
CA GLY A 762 -4.66 -38.52 20.88
C GLY A 762 -3.85 -37.42 21.60
N ALA A 763 -4.05 -36.13 21.28
CA ALA A 763 -3.24 -35.06 21.87
C ALA A 763 -3.44 -34.90 23.38
N GLU A 764 -4.67 -35.11 23.88
CA GLU A 764 -4.94 -35.05 25.33
C GLU A 764 -4.27 -36.20 26.06
N GLU A 765 -4.42 -37.43 25.55
CA GLU A 765 -3.82 -38.63 26.13
C GLU A 765 -2.29 -38.55 26.11
N ASP A 766 -1.71 -38.07 25.02
CA ASP A 766 -0.27 -37.89 24.90
C ASP A 766 0.23 -36.84 25.90
N LEU A 767 -0.45 -35.71 26.06
CA LEU A 767 -0.03 -34.66 26.99
C LEU A 767 -0.04 -35.17 28.43
N ILE A 768 -1.10 -35.88 28.83
CA ILE A 768 -1.19 -36.50 30.15
C ILE A 768 -0.04 -37.50 30.33
N ARG A 769 0.21 -38.36 29.34
CA ARG A 769 1.22 -39.40 29.41
C ARG A 769 2.63 -38.82 29.56
N ILE A 770 3.05 -37.93 28.66
CA ILE A 770 4.42 -37.39 28.66
C ILE A 770 4.71 -36.60 29.94
N THR A 771 3.74 -35.81 30.42
CA THR A 771 3.95 -34.98 31.61
C THR A 771 3.99 -35.81 32.89
N ASN A 772 3.14 -36.84 33.01
CA ASN A 772 3.19 -37.76 34.15
C ASN A 772 4.46 -38.60 34.16
N GLU A 773 4.88 -39.12 33.00
CA GLU A 773 6.13 -39.88 32.86
C GLU A 773 7.34 -39.02 33.29
N LYS A 774 7.41 -37.77 32.79
CA LYS A 774 8.50 -36.86 33.13
C LYS A 774 8.50 -36.44 34.60
N ALA A 775 7.32 -36.11 35.15
CA ALA A 775 7.20 -35.75 36.56
C ALA A 775 7.65 -36.90 37.48
N ARG A 776 7.29 -38.15 37.17
CA ARG A 776 7.73 -39.32 37.94
C ARG A 776 9.22 -39.61 37.80
N GLU A 777 9.79 -39.35 36.62
CA GLU A 777 11.23 -39.44 36.40
C GLU A 777 12.02 -38.49 37.32
N ILE A 778 11.50 -37.29 37.56
CA ILE A 778 12.16 -36.24 38.35
C ILE A 778 11.86 -36.38 39.85
N TYR A 779 10.58 -36.50 40.21
CA TYR A 779 10.09 -36.42 41.60
C TYR A 779 9.75 -37.78 42.25
N GLY A 780 9.81 -38.88 41.49
CA GLY A 780 9.57 -40.23 41.97
C GLY A 780 8.13 -40.72 41.82
N ASP A 781 7.91 -41.98 42.18
CA ASP A 781 6.60 -42.65 42.15
C ASP A 781 6.33 -43.33 43.52
N PRO A 782 5.32 -42.89 44.29
CA PRO A 782 4.32 -41.85 43.96
C PRO A 782 4.91 -40.44 43.95
N LEU A 783 4.25 -39.53 43.21
CA LEU A 783 4.59 -38.12 43.17
C LEU A 783 4.37 -37.45 44.55
N PRO A 784 5.17 -36.44 44.93
CA PRO A 784 4.86 -35.58 46.06
C PRO A 784 3.50 -34.89 45.87
N GLU A 785 2.72 -34.76 46.96
CA GLU A 785 1.36 -34.21 46.92
C GLU A 785 1.28 -32.81 46.27
N ILE A 786 2.30 -31.96 46.48
CA ILE A 786 2.39 -30.63 45.87
C ILE A 786 2.49 -30.72 44.34
N VAL A 787 3.33 -31.63 43.84
CA VAL A 787 3.57 -31.85 42.41
C VAL A 787 2.31 -32.44 41.75
N GLU A 788 1.74 -33.47 42.37
CA GLU A 788 0.52 -34.13 41.87
C GLU A 788 -0.67 -33.14 41.81
N LYS A 789 -0.87 -32.34 42.86
CA LYS A 789 -1.93 -31.31 42.87
C LYS A 789 -1.72 -30.25 41.80
N ARG A 790 -0.49 -29.76 41.62
CA ARG A 790 -0.19 -28.76 40.58
C ARG A 790 -0.46 -29.34 39.19
N LEU A 791 0.07 -30.55 38.92
CA LEU A 791 -0.05 -31.20 37.61
C LEU A 791 -1.51 -31.49 37.25
N ASN A 792 -2.28 -32.08 38.18
CA ASN A 792 -3.70 -32.38 37.94
C ASN A 792 -4.55 -31.13 37.74
N ARG A 793 -4.28 -30.05 38.50
CA ARG A 793 -4.98 -28.77 38.35
C ARG A 793 -4.73 -28.14 36.99
N GLU A 794 -3.47 -28.08 36.57
CA GLU A 794 -3.10 -27.49 35.28
C GLU A 794 -3.63 -28.32 34.10
N LEU A 795 -3.41 -29.65 34.09
CA LEU A 795 -3.92 -30.54 33.04
C LEU A 795 -5.45 -30.44 32.93
N GLY A 796 -6.16 -30.43 34.07
CA GLY A 796 -7.61 -30.28 34.08
C GLY A 796 -8.09 -28.97 33.44
N SER A 797 -7.37 -27.86 33.65
CA SER A 797 -7.67 -26.58 33.01
C SER A 797 -7.35 -26.61 31.51
N ILE A 798 -6.14 -27.04 31.12
CA ILE A 798 -5.68 -27.09 29.73
C ILE A 798 -6.63 -27.93 28.85
N ILE A 799 -7.04 -29.10 29.35
CA ILE A 799 -7.94 -30.01 28.64
C ILE A 799 -9.36 -29.41 28.55
N LYS A 800 -9.91 -28.92 29.66
CA LYS A 800 -11.26 -28.35 29.70
C LYS A 800 -11.43 -27.20 28.70
N HIS A 801 -10.39 -26.40 28.49
CA HIS A 801 -10.41 -25.25 27.58
C HIS A 801 -9.87 -25.57 26.16
N GLY A 802 -9.51 -26.83 25.88
CA GLY A 802 -9.14 -27.29 24.54
C GLY A 802 -7.74 -26.86 24.07
N PHE A 803 -6.80 -26.61 25.00
CA PHE A 803 -5.45 -26.15 24.68
C PHE A 803 -4.40 -27.28 24.60
N SER A 804 -4.79 -28.53 24.86
CA SER A 804 -3.89 -29.70 24.82
C SER A 804 -3.15 -29.83 23.48
N VAL A 805 -3.84 -29.51 22.38
CA VAL A 805 -3.27 -29.55 21.04
C VAL A 805 -2.09 -28.59 20.92
N LEU A 806 -2.23 -27.33 21.38
CA LEU A 806 -1.16 -26.32 21.34
C LEU A 806 0.10 -26.77 22.09
N TYR A 807 -0.07 -27.40 23.26
CA TYR A 807 1.03 -27.93 24.04
C TYR A 807 1.76 -29.06 23.31
N ILE A 808 1.03 -30.02 22.74
CA ILE A 808 1.65 -31.12 21.99
C ILE A 808 2.39 -30.62 20.75
N ILE A 809 1.87 -29.61 20.07
CA ILE A 809 2.56 -29.00 18.92
C ILE A 809 3.85 -28.33 19.35
N ALA A 810 3.80 -27.51 20.40
CA ALA A 810 4.99 -26.86 20.95
C ALA A 810 6.03 -27.89 21.36
N GLN A 811 5.60 -28.97 22.04
CA GLN A 811 6.48 -30.07 22.42
C GLN A 811 7.14 -30.74 21.21
N LYS A 812 6.37 -31.04 20.16
CA LYS A 812 6.91 -31.62 18.92
C LYS A 812 7.87 -30.68 18.22
N LEU A 813 7.60 -29.37 18.19
CA LEU A 813 8.51 -28.37 17.61
C LEU A 813 9.82 -28.29 18.39
N VAL A 814 9.78 -28.29 19.72
CA VAL A 814 11.00 -28.31 20.55
C VAL A 814 11.79 -29.59 20.32
N ALA A 815 11.15 -30.75 20.44
CA ALA A 815 11.81 -32.05 20.26
C ALA A 815 12.44 -32.19 18.86
N ASN A 816 11.74 -31.73 17.82
CA ASN A 816 12.25 -31.73 16.46
C ASN A 816 13.49 -30.83 16.32
N SER A 817 13.50 -29.63 16.91
CA SER A 817 14.67 -28.75 16.92
C SER A 817 15.87 -29.39 17.63
N GLU A 818 15.65 -29.99 18.79
CA GLU A 818 16.70 -30.65 19.57
C GLU A 818 17.29 -31.88 18.87
N GLU A 819 16.46 -32.70 18.22
CA GLU A 819 16.91 -33.85 17.41
C GLU A 819 17.84 -33.41 16.27
N HIS A 820 17.61 -32.22 15.71
CA HIS A 820 18.47 -31.62 14.68
C HIS A 820 19.65 -30.82 15.25
N GLY A 821 19.87 -30.85 16.56
CA GLY A 821 21.03 -30.24 17.22
C GLY A 821 20.85 -28.75 17.58
N TYR A 822 19.63 -28.23 17.55
CA TYR A 822 19.31 -26.83 17.87
C TYR A 822 18.51 -26.73 19.17
N HIS A 823 19.12 -26.18 20.21
CA HIS A 823 18.42 -25.88 21.46
C HIS A 823 17.39 -24.77 21.28
N VAL A 824 16.28 -24.87 22.02
CA VAL A 824 15.18 -23.90 22.01
C VAL A 824 15.13 -23.16 23.33
N GLY A 825 15.19 -21.83 23.27
CA GLY A 825 15.06 -20.99 24.46
C GLY A 825 13.60 -20.86 24.89
N SER A 826 13.35 -20.88 26.20
CA SER A 826 12.04 -20.57 26.78
C SER A 826 11.73 -19.07 26.69
N ARG A 827 10.47 -18.71 26.42
CA ARG A 827 10.01 -17.31 26.38
C ARG A 827 8.56 -17.19 26.84
N GLY A 828 8.21 -16.00 27.32
CA GLY A 828 6.81 -15.61 27.51
C GLY A 828 6.14 -16.32 28.68
N SER A 829 4.81 -16.27 28.69
CA SER A 829 4.01 -16.68 29.85
C SER A 829 3.91 -18.20 30.04
N VAL A 830 4.28 -19.01 29.05
CA VAL A 830 4.23 -20.48 29.12
C VAL A 830 5.14 -21.06 30.22
N GLY A 831 6.21 -20.34 30.61
CA GLY A 831 7.08 -20.72 31.73
C GLY A 831 6.38 -20.74 33.10
N SER A 832 5.16 -20.20 33.20
CA SER A 832 4.33 -20.32 34.41
C SER A 832 3.56 -21.64 34.52
N SER A 833 3.59 -22.49 33.47
CA SER A 833 2.93 -23.79 33.45
C SER A 833 3.89 -24.93 33.79
N PHE A 834 3.58 -25.65 34.88
CA PHE A 834 4.31 -26.85 35.25
C PHE A 834 4.10 -27.97 34.23
N VAL A 835 2.92 -28.03 33.59
CA VAL A 835 2.68 -28.93 32.44
C VAL A 835 3.64 -28.62 31.30
N ALA A 836 3.90 -27.35 30.98
CA ALA A 836 4.84 -26.99 29.93
C ALA A 836 6.27 -27.43 30.27
N SER A 837 6.69 -27.27 31.52
CA SER A 837 7.97 -27.78 32.01
C SER A 837 8.09 -29.29 31.86
N MET A 838 7.07 -30.04 32.33
CA MET A 838 7.07 -31.51 32.27
C MET A 838 6.88 -32.05 30.85
N ALA A 839 6.30 -31.28 29.93
CA ALA A 839 6.22 -31.61 28.51
C ALA A 839 7.53 -31.33 27.76
N GLY A 840 8.50 -30.64 28.36
CA GLY A 840 9.74 -30.22 27.68
C GLY A 840 9.55 -29.03 26.74
N ILE A 841 8.51 -28.23 26.95
CA ILE A 841 8.24 -27.01 26.18
C ILE A 841 9.01 -25.82 26.78
N SER A 842 9.17 -25.81 28.11
CA SER A 842 9.90 -24.78 28.82
C SER A 842 10.88 -25.37 29.84
N GLU A 843 12.03 -24.73 30.00
CA GLU A 843 13.03 -25.06 31.02
C GLU A 843 12.67 -24.44 32.38
N VAL A 844 11.72 -23.50 32.43
CA VAL A 844 11.31 -22.82 33.65
C VAL A 844 10.41 -23.74 34.46
N ASN A 845 10.80 -24.01 35.71
CA ASN A 845 9.98 -24.78 36.65
C ASN A 845 9.20 -23.83 37.57
N PRO A 846 7.86 -23.72 37.44
CA PRO A 846 7.08 -22.74 38.18
C PRO A 846 6.68 -23.18 39.59
N LEU A 847 7.11 -24.37 40.04
CA LEU A 847 6.90 -24.76 41.44
C LEU A 847 7.65 -23.84 42.40
N MET A 848 7.29 -23.86 43.68
CA MET A 848 8.05 -23.14 44.71
C MET A 848 9.50 -23.65 44.79
N PRO A 849 10.44 -22.84 45.30
CA PRO A 849 11.83 -23.23 45.51
C PRO A 849 11.94 -24.58 46.23
N HIS A 850 12.69 -25.50 45.64
CA HIS A 850 12.80 -26.86 46.17
C HIS A 850 14.15 -27.52 45.83
N TYR A 851 14.48 -28.52 46.65
CA TYR A 851 15.56 -29.46 46.35
C TYR A 851 14.97 -30.75 45.78
N VAL A 852 15.63 -31.35 44.79
CA VAL A 852 15.31 -32.70 44.29
C VAL A 852 16.58 -33.53 44.09
N CYS A 853 16.61 -34.74 44.64
CA CYS A 853 17.77 -35.63 44.50
C CYS A 853 17.73 -36.37 43.15
N PRO A 854 18.74 -36.22 42.28
CA PRO A 854 18.74 -36.88 40.97
C PRO A 854 18.75 -38.41 41.06
N LYS A 855 19.30 -38.95 42.16
CA LYS A 855 19.50 -40.39 42.37
C LYS A 855 18.30 -41.09 43.01
N CYS A 856 17.87 -40.63 44.18
CA CYS A 856 16.81 -41.30 44.96
C CYS A 856 15.47 -40.59 44.91
N LYS A 857 15.35 -39.50 44.14
CA LYS A 857 14.12 -38.74 43.89
C LYS A 857 13.48 -38.10 45.14
N TYR A 858 14.18 -38.12 46.27
CA TYR A 858 13.75 -37.35 47.45
C TYR A 858 13.71 -35.86 47.13
N SER A 859 12.58 -35.22 47.45
CA SER A 859 12.35 -33.79 47.24
C SER A 859 11.97 -33.06 48.54
N GLU A 860 12.36 -31.79 48.65
CA GLU A 860 12.04 -30.91 49.78
C GLU A 860 11.64 -29.52 49.25
N PHE A 861 10.39 -29.12 49.49
CA PHE A 861 9.80 -27.86 49.00
C PHE A 861 9.79 -26.80 50.10
N LEU A 862 10.18 -25.57 49.78
CA LEU A 862 10.15 -24.43 50.68
C LEU A 862 8.95 -23.54 50.33
N THR A 863 8.00 -23.40 51.27
CA THR A 863 6.75 -22.65 51.07
C THR A 863 6.63 -21.43 51.98
N ASP A 864 7.70 -21.08 52.70
CA ASP A 864 7.71 -19.99 53.68
C ASP A 864 8.07 -18.62 53.06
N GLY A 865 8.37 -18.59 51.76
CA GLY A 865 8.73 -17.38 51.02
C GLY A 865 10.13 -16.85 51.35
N THR A 866 10.96 -17.61 52.06
CA THR A 866 12.32 -17.19 52.44
C THR A 866 13.21 -16.97 51.21
N TYR A 867 13.02 -17.77 50.17
CA TYR A 867 13.73 -17.69 48.90
C TYR A 867 12.74 -17.38 47.78
N GLY A 868 13.13 -16.50 46.85
CA GLY A 868 12.33 -16.19 45.66
C GLY A 868 12.52 -17.22 44.54
N SER A 869 13.70 -17.85 44.45
CA SER A 869 14.02 -18.85 43.44
C SER A 869 14.81 -20.01 44.04
N GLY A 870 14.60 -21.20 43.49
CA GLY A 870 15.35 -22.40 43.79
C GLY A 870 16.84 -22.22 43.47
N PHE A 871 17.18 -21.41 42.48
CA PHE A 871 18.58 -21.15 42.13
C PHE A 871 19.35 -20.41 43.22
N ASP A 872 18.65 -19.71 44.11
CA ASP A 872 19.25 -19.03 45.27
C ASP A 872 19.49 -19.98 46.45
N LEU A 873 19.03 -21.23 46.35
CA LEU A 873 19.19 -22.21 47.41
C LEU A 873 20.66 -22.63 47.57
N PRO A 874 21.20 -22.65 48.80
CA PRO A 874 22.55 -23.11 49.04
C PRO A 874 22.71 -24.59 48.66
N GLN A 875 23.93 -25.02 48.36
CA GLN A 875 24.19 -26.42 48.05
C GLN A 875 23.84 -27.32 49.24
N LYS A 876 23.17 -28.45 48.98
CA LYS A 876 22.69 -29.37 50.01
C LYS A 876 22.78 -30.82 49.53
N ASN A 877 23.38 -31.69 50.34
CA ASN A 877 23.39 -33.13 50.08
C ASN A 877 22.06 -33.76 50.52
N CYS A 878 21.62 -34.75 49.74
CA CYS A 878 20.39 -35.48 49.99
C CYS A 878 20.47 -36.22 51.34
N PRO A 879 19.50 -36.04 52.24
CA PRO A 879 19.52 -36.69 53.55
C PRO A 879 19.30 -38.21 53.46
N LYS A 880 18.81 -38.73 52.33
CA LYS A 880 18.57 -40.17 52.13
C LYS A 880 19.76 -40.92 51.55
N CYS A 881 20.50 -40.33 50.60
CA CYS A 881 21.56 -41.05 49.87
C CYS A 881 22.88 -40.28 49.75
N GLY A 882 22.98 -39.08 50.33
CA GLY A 882 24.19 -38.25 50.34
C GLY A 882 24.57 -37.61 49.00
N THR A 883 23.80 -37.81 47.94
CA THR A 883 24.05 -37.19 46.62
C THR A 883 23.69 -35.70 46.66
N ASP A 884 24.48 -34.84 46.03
CA ASP A 884 24.16 -33.41 45.89
C ASP A 884 22.79 -33.23 45.22
N MET A 885 21.97 -32.33 45.77
CA MET A 885 20.60 -32.13 45.29
C MET A 885 20.54 -31.05 44.21
N HIS A 886 19.74 -31.29 43.18
CA HIS A 886 19.33 -30.22 42.27
C HIS A 886 18.44 -29.23 43.01
N ARG A 887 18.48 -27.98 42.57
CA ARG A 887 17.81 -26.84 43.17
C ARG A 887 17.05 -26.13 42.06
N ASP A 888 15.75 -25.96 42.24
CA ASP A 888 14.87 -25.51 41.17
C ASP A 888 13.57 -24.90 41.75
N GLY A 889 12.73 -24.32 40.90
CA GLY A 889 11.43 -23.74 41.26
C GLY A 889 11.47 -22.23 41.44
N HIS A 890 10.60 -21.50 40.76
CA HIS A 890 10.59 -20.03 40.74
C HIS A 890 9.28 -19.40 41.28
N ASP A 891 8.42 -20.22 41.90
CA ASP A 891 7.15 -19.81 42.52
C ASP A 891 6.23 -18.97 41.60
N ILE A 892 6.03 -19.45 40.37
CA ILE A 892 5.27 -18.73 39.35
C ILE A 892 3.82 -19.26 39.31
N PRO A 893 2.80 -18.39 39.43
CA PRO A 893 1.40 -18.81 39.36
C PRO A 893 0.99 -19.16 37.92
N PHE A 894 0.31 -20.29 37.76
CA PHE A 894 -0.19 -20.78 36.47
C PHE A 894 -1.17 -19.81 35.81
N GLU A 895 -1.92 -19.09 36.63
CA GLU A 895 -2.99 -18.18 36.23
C GLU A 895 -2.46 -16.98 35.41
N THR A 896 -1.14 -16.71 35.44
CA THR A 896 -0.50 -15.75 34.52
C THR A 896 -0.62 -16.18 33.05
N PHE A 897 -0.70 -17.49 32.79
CA PHE A 897 -0.83 -18.06 31.45
C PHE A 897 -2.28 -18.09 30.95
N LEU A 898 -3.18 -18.78 31.66
CA LEU A 898 -4.57 -19.03 31.22
C LEU A 898 -5.64 -18.19 31.91
N GLY A 899 -5.27 -17.30 32.84
CA GLY A 899 -6.25 -16.67 33.72
C GLY A 899 -6.86 -17.67 34.72
N PHE A 900 -7.93 -17.26 35.38
CA PHE A 900 -8.62 -18.11 36.36
C PHE A 900 -9.71 -18.97 35.73
N ASP A 901 -10.38 -18.44 34.69
CA ASP A 901 -11.55 -19.06 34.06
C ASP A 901 -11.27 -19.53 32.62
N GLY A 902 -9.99 -19.52 32.19
CA GLY A 902 -9.63 -19.81 30.80
C GLY A 902 -10.10 -18.73 29.82
N ASP A 903 -10.29 -17.52 30.32
CA ASP A 903 -10.75 -16.33 29.61
C ASP A 903 -9.66 -15.69 28.74
N LYS A 904 -8.41 -16.06 28.98
CA LYS A 904 -7.26 -15.64 28.18
C LYS A 904 -6.90 -16.74 27.18
N ALA A 905 -6.88 -16.38 25.89
CA ALA A 905 -6.29 -17.24 24.86
C ALA A 905 -4.75 -17.25 25.05
N PRO A 906 -4.12 -18.41 25.31
CA PRO A 906 -2.69 -18.49 25.53
C PRO A 906 -1.92 -18.41 24.22
N ASP A 907 -0.76 -17.72 24.26
CA ASP A 907 0.26 -17.78 23.20
C ASP A 907 1.48 -18.53 23.74
N ILE A 908 2.03 -19.46 22.95
CA ILE A 908 3.22 -20.26 23.32
C ILE A 908 4.42 -19.75 22.52
N ASP A 909 5.25 -18.96 23.18
CA ASP A 909 6.46 -18.40 22.61
C ASP A 909 7.65 -19.36 22.71
N LEU A 910 8.27 -19.68 21.56
CA LEU A 910 9.47 -20.51 21.49
C LEU A 910 10.59 -19.75 20.77
N ASN A 911 11.76 -19.65 21.40
CA ASN A 911 12.92 -19.01 20.80
C ASN A 911 13.81 -20.06 20.10
N PHE A 912 13.55 -20.28 18.82
CA PHE A 912 14.44 -21.09 17.97
C PHE A 912 15.69 -20.29 17.59
N SER A 913 16.79 -21.00 17.33
CA SER A 913 17.94 -20.42 16.62
C SER A 913 17.48 -19.81 15.28
N GLY A 914 18.04 -18.66 14.91
CA GLY A 914 17.76 -18.03 13.61
C GLY A 914 18.05 -18.95 12.43
N GLU A 915 19.01 -19.88 12.57
CA GLU A 915 19.32 -20.89 11.56
C GLU A 915 18.21 -21.95 11.41
N TYR A 916 17.50 -22.28 12.48
CA TYR A 916 16.49 -23.35 12.51
C TYR A 916 15.05 -22.86 12.36
N GLN A 917 14.79 -21.58 12.63
CA GLN A 917 13.43 -21.02 12.66
C GLN A 917 12.61 -21.33 11.41
N SER A 918 13.21 -21.27 10.21
CA SER A 918 12.52 -21.60 8.96
C SER A 918 12.13 -23.09 8.86
N SER A 919 12.98 -23.98 9.38
CA SER A 919 12.70 -25.42 9.44
C SER A 919 11.58 -25.73 10.45
N ALA A 920 11.59 -25.06 11.60
CA ALA A 920 10.50 -25.17 12.58
C ALA A 920 9.16 -24.71 11.98
N HIS A 921 9.13 -23.60 11.22
CA HIS A 921 7.93 -23.17 10.50
C HIS A 921 7.46 -24.24 9.49
N ARG A 922 8.35 -24.81 8.68
CA ARG A 922 7.99 -25.86 7.71
C ARG A 922 7.48 -27.13 8.37
N TYR A 923 8.03 -27.48 9.52
CA TYR A 923 7.54 -28.63 10.28
C TYR A 923 6.08 -28.47 10.71
N THR A 924 5.60 -27.24 10.93
CA THR A 924 4.15 -27.01 11.16
C THR A 924 3.28 -27.42 9.97
N GLU A 925 3.77 -27.33 8.73
CA GLU A 925 3.05 -27.80 7.54
C GLU A 925 2.91 -29.33 7.52
N GLU A 926 3.89 -30.07 8.06
CA GLU A 926 3.82 -31.53 8.21
C GLU A 926 2.83 -31.93 9.32
N LEU A 927 2.76 -31.14 10.39
CA LEU A 927 1.86 -31.40 11.52
C LEU A 927 0.38 -31.13 11.20
N PHE A 928 0.12 -30.07 10.43
CA PHE A 928 -1.25 -29.58 10.18
C PHE A 928 -1.72 -29.71 8.74
N GLY A 929 -0.83 -29.99 7.81
CA GLY A 929 -1.08 -29.83 6.38
C GLY A 929 -0.88 -28.37 5.95
N ARG A 930 -0.31 -28.21 4.76
CA ARG A 930 0.07 -26.92 4.17
C ARG A 930 -1.06 -25.90 4.10
N ASP A 931 -2.29 -26.35 3.89
CA ASP A 931 -3.47 -25.48 3.73
C ASP A 931 -4.06 -24.98 5.07
N ASN A 932 -3.53 -25.44 6.20
CA ASN A 932 -4.02 -25.10 7.54
C ASN A 932 -3.05 -24.21 8.34
N VAL A 933 -1.90 -23.85 7.76
CA VAL A 933 -0.88 -23.01 8.41
C VAL A 933 -0.54 -21.81 7.56
N PHE A 934 -0.51 -20.65 8.19
CA PHE A 934 -0.23 -19.38 7.53
C PHE A 934 0.70 -18.57 8.40
N LYS A 935 1.68 -17.91 7.78
CA LYS A 935 2.49 -16.91 8.46
C LYS A 935 1.64 -15.64 8.64
N ALA A 936 1.63 -15.09 9.86
CA ALA A 936 0.97 -13.82 10.12
C ALA A 936 1.54 -12.72 9.20
N GLY A 937 0.66 -12.06 8.44
CA GLY A 937 1.02 -10.94 7.59
C GLY A 937 1.09 -9.63 8.36
N THR A 938 1.89 -8.69 7.86
CA THR A 938 2.01 -7.34 8.42
C THR A 938 1.81 -6.31 7.31
N THR A 939 1.05 -5.25 7.59
CA THR A 939 0.93 -4.08 6.72
C THR A 939 1.88 -2.99 7.21
N ALA A 940 2.73 -2.46 6.32
CA ALA A 940 3.58 -1.33 6.66
C ALA A 940 2.93 -0.03 6.16
N SER A 941 2.74 0.93 7.06
CA SER A 941 2.22 2.26 6.76
C SER A 941 3.33 3.30 6.66
N VAL A 942 3.01 4.45 6.09
CA VAL A 942 3.86 5.64 6.11
C VAL A 942 3.96 6.14 7.55
N ALA A 943 5.17 6.00 8.12
CA ALA A 943 5.52 6.55 9.42
C ALA A 943 6.00 8.00 9.32
N GLU A 944 6.06 8.71 10.45
CA GLU A 944 6.40 10.14 10.51
C GLU A 944 7.66 10.51 9.71
N LYS A 945 8.78 9.79 9.91
CA LYS A 945 10.04 10.08 9.19
C LYS A 945 9.89 9.99 7.67
N THR A 946 9.11 9.02 7.19
CA THR A 946 8.86 8.84 5.76
C THR A 946 7.93 9.94 5.24
N ALA A 947 6.88 10.29 5.99
CA ALA A 947 5.98 11.38 5.65
C ALA A 947 6.71 12.72 5.51
N PHE A 948 7.60 13.05 6.46
CA PHE A 948 8.46 14.24 6.38
C PHE A 948 9.31 14.26 5.10
N GLY A 949 9.83 13.12 4.68
CA GLY A 949 10.56 12.98 3.42
C GLY A 949 9.71 13.30 2.19
N TYR A 950 8.48 12.76 2.12
CA TYR A 950 7.55 13.04 1.01
C TYR A 950 7.13 14.50 0.96
N VAL A 951 6.80 15.10 2.11
CA VAL A 951 6.42 16.52 2.20
C VAL A 951 7.58 17.39 1.73
N LYS A 952 8.80 17.12 2.18
CA LYS A 952 9.98 17.89 1.77
C LYS A 952 10.20 17.82 0.26
N HIS A 953 10.14 16.62 -0.32
CA HIS A 953 10.27 16.43 -1.77
C HIS A 953 9.18 17.18 -2.55
N TYR A 954 7.92 17.10 -2.11
CA TYR A 954 6.80 17.83 -2.70
C TYR A 954 7.01 19.36 -2.68
N LEU A 955 7.48 19.89 -1.55
CA LEU A 955 7.77 21.32 -1.41
C LEU A 955 8.93 21.77 -2.31
N GLU A 956 9.97 20.94 -2.44
CA GLU A 956 11.10 21.18 -3.33
C GLU A 956 10.66 21.17 -4.82
N GLU A 957 9.87 20.20 -5.25
CA GLU A 957 9.34 20.13 -6.63
C GLU A 957 8.41 21.30 -6.97
N THR A 958 7.57 21.73 -6.02
CA THR A 958 6.63 22.83 -6.22
C THR A 958 7.24 24.21 -5.99
N GLY A 959 8.50 24.28 -5.53
CA GLY A 959 9.17 25.53 -5.19
C GLY A 959 8.52 26.29 -4.03
N GLN A 960 7.78 25.60 -3.16
CA GLN A 960 7.10 26.17 -2.01
C GLN A 960 7.98 26.11 -0.76
N THR A 961 8.00 27.20 0.01
CA THR A 961 8.66 27.23 1.32
C THR A 961 7.59 27.43 2.39
N VAL A 962 7.53 26.51 3.34
CA VAL A 962 6.60 26.57 4.48
C VAL A 962 7.38 26.53 5.80
N ASN A 963 6.73 26.91 6.89
CA ASN A 963 7.31 26.83 8.23
C ASN A 963 7.23 25.42 8.83
N ASN A 964 7.86 25.20 10.00
CA ASN A 964 7.92 23.87 10.61
C ASN A 964 6.55 23.40 11.08
N ALA A 965 5.69 24.31 11.57
CA ALA A 965 4.31 24.01 11.93
C ALA A 965 3.53 23.43 10.73
N GLU A 966 3.60 24.05 9.56
CA GLU A 966 2.91 23.54 8.36
C GLU A 966 3.54 22.24 7.86
N MET A 967 4.87 22.13 7.88
CA MET A 967 5.56 20.89 7.53
C MET A 967 5.13 19.71 8.40
N THR A 968 4.93 19.96 9.70
CA THR A 968 4.44 18.96 10.65
C THR A 968 2.99 18.57 10.34
N ARG A 969 2.11 19.54 10.08
CA ARG A 969 0.70 19.29 9.68
C ARG A 969 0.60 18.45 8.41
N LEU A 970 1.35 18.82 7.38
CA LEU A 970 1.39 18.07 6.11
C LEU A 970 1.92 16.64 6.31
N SER A 971 2.93 16.47 7.16
CA SER A 971 3.52 15.17 7.46
C SER A 971 2.52 14.28 8.19
N ILE A 972 1.86 14.79 9.23
CA ILE A 972 0.83 14.06 9.99
C ILE A 972 -0.29 13.56 9.06
N GLY A 973 -0.78 14.42 8.15
CA GLY A 973 -1.83 14.06 7.20
C GLY A 973 -1.47 12.98 6.19
N CYS A 974 -0.18 12.66 6.03
CA CYS A 974 0.31 11.56 5.18
C CYS A 974 0.59 10.27 5.96
N THR A 975 0.54 10.28 7.30
CA THR A 975 0.84 9.10 8.12
C THR A 975 -0.30 8.09 8.12
N GLY A 976 0.01 6.82 8.41
CA GLY A 976 -0.98 5.76 8.51
C GLY A 976 -1.45 5.18 7.18
N VAL A 977 -1.16 5.85 6.06
CA VAL A 977 -1.41 5.32 4.71
C VAL A 977 -0.56 4.09 4.45
N LYS A 978 -1.16 3.01 3.95
CA LYS A 978 -0.46 1.78 3.61
C LYS A 978 0.56 2.05 2.50
N ARG A 979 1.76 1.50 2.69
CA ARG A 979 2.84 1.51 1.70
C ARG A 979 3.13 0.13 1.12
N THR A 980 3.19 -0.92 1.97
CA THR A 980 3.47 -2.31 1.53
C THR A 980 2.63 -3.30 2.32
#